data_AF-A0AAV8EKZ2-F1
#
_entry.id   AF-A0AAV8EKZ2-F1
#
_cell.length_a   1.000
_cell.length_b   1.000
_cell.length_c   1.000
_cell.angle_alpha   90.00
_cell.angle_beta   90.00
_cell.angle_gamma   90.00
#
_symmetry.space_group_name_H-M   'P 1'
#
loop_
_entity.id
_entity.type
_entity.pdbx_description
1 polymer ?
#
loop_
_entity_poly.entity_id
_entity_poly.type
_entity_poly.pdbx_seq_one_letter_code
_entity_poly.pdbx_strand_id
1 'polypeptide(L)'
;MGSDLLSGVISTLVEKATDSVLEEFGNMLGLGVEQDRQKLHWKLLTVQAVIATAEKYSVAEPALREWLHAVKTAAYEAEDVLDELKYEALQKAIESEVRSKKAKFSQPFHLSLCWFNFSKNEMGKKLKDVLEKIDVIIADISRFRFLETSGANSTVPRLRSHSHVNESTVIGRSEDLERIVSILILEQSRRENVEVLPIVGMGGLGKTTLAQLICGDERVKNHFQLRLWVCVSDEFDVARIAKFIIDLAIGSDSKLPVENMELIQRRLREELLMKRFLLILDDVWNENRTKWEQLKLLVSCGSPGSMVIVTTRSKKAASVMGTRSAYVLQGLNEDHMWDIFRQRAFGMEVDEEPQFVEIGKQLIKKCWGLPLVAKSVGGLMSNKKETWEWMHDIMHDLAKSVAGSECATLSNFDGQNNLSSDVLHLYACCKTQDIASLLQKFSFTRTILSTAIDSEKGEDLVVLDLSFSSSFRALSLRDAAICEIRMRSRNLKHLRYLDLSWCPILILPEALSTLYNLQTLNLSNCKLLRLLPQDMRYMQSLRHVNLDGCDALVSMPSGLGRLSNLQTLTMYIVDPDKGCGIEELKNLNLGGRLELHLGKVRNESDAMQVNMYSKKNLKKLLLAWSANGVPFVEEVFEPNPDNAKAILQALEPHRGLDDLEIMHYGVADANNLTSKSLLGA
;
A
#
# COMPACT_ATOMS: atom_id res chain seq x y z
N MET A 1 0.46 6.15 -10.19
CA MET A 1 -0.16 5.71 -8.92
C MET A 1 0.86 5.55 -7.77
N GLY A 2 2.18 5.64 -7.99
CA GLY A 2 3.17 5.61 -6.90
C GLY A 2 3.39 6.93 -6.13
N SER A 3 2.59 7.98 -6.38
CA SER A 3 2.79 9.34 -5.83
C SER A 3 2.24 9.55 -4.42
N ASP A 4 1.54 8.58 -3.84
CA ASP A 4 0.85 8.79 -2.55
C ASP A 4 1.52 7.99 -1.41
N LEU A 5 2.49 7.13 -1.75
CA LEU A 5 3.11 6.23 -0.78
C LEU A 5 4.16 6.94 0.09
N LEU A 6 5.01 7.79 -0.50
CA LEU A 6 6.10 8.43 0.24
C LEU A 6 5.60 9.59 1.09
N SER A 7 4.63 10.37 0.59
CA SER A 7 3.92 11.37 1.38
C SER A 7 3.29 10.78 2.65
N GLY A 8 2.65 9.61 2.52
CA GLY A 8 2.12 8.85 3.67
C GLY A 8 3.20 8.43 4.66
N VAL A 9 4.33 7.88 4.17
CA VAL A 9 5.47 7.48 5.02
C VAL A 9 6.01 8.67 5.82
N ILE A 10 6.25 9.81 5.17
CA ILE A 10 6.75 11.02 5.86
C ILE A 10 5.74 11.51 6.90
N SER A 11 4.44 11.50 6.59
CA SER A 11 3.41 11.90 7.57
C SER A 11 3.44 11.01 8.82
N THR A 12 3.50 9.69 8.64
CA THR A 12 3.61 8.77 9.79
C THR A 12 4.89 8.95 10.58
N LEU A 13 5.99 9.31 9.91
CA LEU A 13 7.27 9.56 10.55
C LEU A 13 7.26 10.87 11.36
N VAL A 14 6.60 11.92 10.84
CA VAL A 14 6.39 13.19 11.56
C VAL A 14 5.60 12.94 12.85
N GLU A 15 4.52 12.15 12.78
CA GLU A 15 3.74 11.76 13.96
C GLU A 15 4.58 10.98 14.97
N LYS A 16 5.33 9.96 14.50
CA LYS A 16 6.25 9.19 15.34
C LYS A 16 7.30 10.07 16.01
N ALA A 17 7.84 11.05 15.28
CA ALA A 17 8.83 11.98 15.82
C ALA A 17 8.27 12.85 16.95
N THR A 18 6.94 12.90 17.16
CA THR A 18 6.27 13.60 18.28
C THR A 18 5.79 12.69 19.42
N ASP A 19 6.09 11.39 19.37
CA ASP A 19 5.67 10.42 20.41
C ASP A 19 6.14 10.86 21.81
N SER A 20 5.21 10.93 22.77
CA SER A 20 5.46 11.41 24.14
C SER A 20 6.44 10.51 24.91
N VAL A 21 6.46 9.20 24.61
CA VAL A 21 7.41 8.26 25.23
C VAL A 21 8.83 8.57 24.77
N LEU A 22 8.99 8.99 23.51
CA LEU A 22 10.28 9.40 22.98
C LEU A 22 10.76 10.72 23.58
N GLU A 23 9.85 11.65 23.87
CA GLU A 23 10.18 12.92 24.52
C GLU A 23 10.69 12.71 25.96
N GLU A 24 9.97 11.92 26.76
CA GLU A 24 10.37 11.59 28.13
C GLU A 24 11.74 10.88 28.16
N PHE A 25 11.95 9.94 27.24
CA PHE A 25 13.20 9.19 27.16
C PHE A 25 14.36 10.01 26.57
N GLY A 26 14.09 10.87 25.57
CA GLY A 26 15.06 11.81 25.02
C GLY A 26 15.58 12.76 26.09
N ASN A 27 14.69 13.30 26.91
CA ASN A 27 15.03 14.13 28.07
C ASN A 27 15.87 13.36 29.09
N MET A 28 15.56 12.07 29.33
CA MET A 28 16.34 11.21 30.20
C MET A 28 17.77 11.02 29.66
N LEU A 29 17.94 10.59 28.41
CA LEU A 29 19.26 10.40 27.79
C LEU A 29 20.08 11.71 27.74
N GLY A 30 19.41 12.86 27.66
CA GLY A 30 19.97 14.18 27.92
C GLY A 30 19.61 15.20 26.84
N LEU A 31 19.65 16.48 27.20
CA LEU A 31 19.16 17.62 26.39
C LEU A 31 19.62 17.61 24.92
N GLY A 32 20.81 17.11 24.61
CA GLY A 32 21.30 17.04 23.23
C GLY A 32 20.53 16.06 22.33
N VAL A 33 20.15 14.88 22.84
CA VAL A 33 19.39 13.88 22.05
C VAL A 33 17.98 14.38 21.78
N GLU A 34 17.36 14.99 22.77
CA GLU A 34 16.04 15.60 22.62
C GLU A 34 16.04 16.79 21.65
N GLN A 35 17.04 17.66 21.73
CA GLN A 35 17.21 18.75 20.75
C GLN A 35 17.36 18.21 19.32
N ASP A 36 18.13 17.15 19.13
CA ASP A 36 18.32 16.54 17.82
C ASP A 36 17.02 15.85 17.32
N ARG A 37 16.21 15.27 18.21
CA ARG A 37 14.86 14.73 17.86
C ARG A 37 13.92 15.84 17.40
N GLN A 38 13.89 16.97 18.11
CA GLN A 38 13.08 18.13 17.71
C GLN A 38 13.52 18.69 16.37
N LYS A 39 14.83 18.80 16.12
CA LYS A 39 15.35 19.19 14.80
C LYS A 39 14.89 18.23 13.71
N LEU A 40 14.89 16.92 13.97
CA LEU A 40 14.43 15.92 13.01
C LEU A 40 12.96 16.17 12.65
N HIS A 41 12.11 16.38 13.65
CA HIS A 41 10.70 16.69 13.44
C HIS A 41 10.48 17.92 12.54
N TRP A 42 11.14 19.05 12.84
CA TRP A 42 11.03 20.28 12.04
C TRP A 42 11.52 20.11 10.59
N LYS A 43 12.60 19.36 10.41
CA LYS A 43 13.13 19.05 9.08
C LYS A 43 12.19 18.15 8.27
N LEU A 44 11.59 17.14 8.90
CA LEU A 44 10.60 16.28 8.26
C LEU A 44 9.36 17.06 7.82
N LEU A 45 8.88 18.03 8.61
CA LEU A 45 7.81 18.94 8.20
C LEU A 45 8.18 19.75 6.95
N THR A 46 9.44 20.20 6.87
CA THR A 46 9.95 20.94 5.70
C THR A 46 9.93 20.07 4.45
N VAL A 47 10.35 18.81 4.56
CA VAL A 47 10.29 17.82 3.47
C VAL A 47 8.85 17.49 3.10
N GLN A 48 7.96 17.31 4.09
CA GLN A 48 6.55 17.00 3.88
C GLN A 48 5.84 18.08 3.05
N ALA A 49 6.18 19.35 3.27
CA ALA A 49 5.58 20.48 2.55
C ALA A 49 5.87 20.47 1.04
N VAL A 50 6.95 19.81 0.60
CA VAL A 50 7.38 19.81 -0.81
C VAL A 50 7.17 18.47 -1.52
N ILE A 51 6.97 17.37 -0.78
CA ILE A 51 7.03 16.01 -1.33
C ILE A 51 5.92 15.71 -2.34
N ALA A 52 4.69 16.15 -2.07
CA ALA A 52 3.56 15.95 -2.97
C ALA A 52 3.76 16.69 -4.32
N THR A 53 4.39 17.87 -4.26
CA THR A 53 4.78 18.62 -5.45
C THR A 53 5.90 17.90 -6.21
N ALA A 54 6.92 17.41 -5.50
CA ALA A 54 8.02 16.67 -6.11
C ALA A 54 7.57 15.36 -6.78
N GLU A 55 6.69 14.58 -6.14
CA GLU A 55 6.14 13.33 -6.67
C GLU A 55 5.38 13.57 -7.99
N LYS A 56 4.65 14.68 -8.10
CA LYS A 56 3.92 15.08 -9.31
C LYS A 56 4.84 15.34 -10.51
N TYR A 57 6.00 15.95 -10.31
CA TYR A 57 6.92 16.32 -11.38
C TYR A 57 8.04 15.30 -11.64
N SER A 58 8.20 14.30 -10.74
CA SER A 58 9.24 13.25 -10.82
C SER A 58 9.26 12.47 -12.13
N VAL A 59 8.14 12.38 -12.84
CA VAL A 59 8.06 11.66 -14.12
C VAL A 59 8.93 12.31 -15.19
N ALA A 60 9.06 13.65 -15.18
CA ALA A 60 9.71 14.43 -16.22
C ALA A 60 11.20 14.74 -15.96
N GLU A 61 11.68 14.55 -14.73
CA GLU A 61 13.02 14.98 -14.32
C GLU A 61 13.77 13.87 -13.53
N PRO A 62 14.83 13.28 -14.11
CA PRO A 62 15.61 12.22 -13.46
C PRO A 62 16.22 12.64 -12.11
N ALA A 63 16.73 13.88 -12.01
CA ALA A 63 17.32 14.39 -10.78
C ALA A 63 16.31 14.45 -9.61
N LEU A 64 15.04 14.72 -9.92
CA LEU A 64 13.97 14.72 -8.92
C LEU A 64 13.61 13.30 -8.46
N ARG A 65 13.76 12.29 -9.32
CA ARG A 65 13.61 10.87 -8.92
C ARG A 65 14.73 10.44 -7.98
N GLU A 66 15.97 10.79 -8.29
CA GLU A 66 17.11 10.52 -7.40
C GLU A 66 16.95 11.23 -6.05
N TRP A 67 16.48 12.48 -6.06
CA TRP A 67 16.19 13.21 -4.83
C TRP A 67 15.07 12.54 -4.00
N LEU A 68 13.95 12.13 -4.63
CA LEU A 68 12.89 11.39 -3.95
C LEU A 68 13.38 10.05 -3.39
N HIS A 69 14.27 9.37 -4.09
CA HIS A 69 14.92 8.16 -3.59
C HIS A 69 15.77 8.46 -2.35
N ALA A 70 16.58 9.54 -2.37
CA ALA A 70 17.36 9.96 -1.19
C ALA A 70 16.46 10.32 0.01
N VAL A 71 15.36 11.04 -0.22
CA VAL A 71 14.34 11.34 0.80
C VAL A 71 13.80 10.05 1.40
N LYS A 72 13.45 9.09 0.56
CA LYS A 72 12.93 7.80 0.98
C LYS A 72 13.92 7.01 1.84
N THR A 73 15.18 6.91 1.42
CA THR A 73 16.23 6.24 2.18
C THR A 73 16.45 6.91 3.55
N ALA A 74 16.54 8.24 3.59
CA ALA A 74 16.70 8.98 4.84
C ALA A 74 15.48 8.83 5.76
N ALA A 75 14.26 8.79 5.22
CA ALA A 75 13.05 8.55 5.99
C ALA A 75 13.04 7.16 6.64
N TYR A 76 13.49 6.14 5.92
CA TYR A 76 13.58 4.78 6.47
C TYR A 76 14.62 4.66 7.58
N GLU A 77 15.80 5.27 7.42
CA GLU A 77 16.81 5.33 8.47
C GLU A 77 16.30 6.10 9.69
N ALA A 78 15.63 7.24 9.49
CA ALA A 78 15.01 8.00 10.55
C ALA A 78 13.97 7.17 11.33
N GLU A 79 13.14 6.39 10.62
CA GLU A 79 12.17 5.50 11.25
C GLU A 79 12.85 4.43 12.10
N ASP A 80 13.94 3.83 11.61
CA ASP A 80 14.71 2.81 12.33
C ASP A 80 15.32 3.43 13.62
N VAL A 81 15.91 4.63 13.55
CA VAL A 81 16.46 5.31 14.74
C VAL A 81 15.37 5.62 15.78
N LEU A 82 14.20 6.10 15.35
CA LEU A 82 13.09 6.40 16.27
C LEU A 82 12.51 5.12 16.90
N ASP A 83 12.34 4.04 16.12
CA ASP A 83 11.88 2.75 16.64
C ASP A 83 12.90 2.17 17.65
N GLU A 84 14.20 2.35 17.42
CA GLU A 84 15.25 1.93 18.35
C GLU A 84 15.25 2.76 19.65
N LEU A 85 15.06 4.08 19.57
CA LEU A 85 14.90 4.93 20.76
C LEU A 85 13.73 4.45 21.63
N LYS A 86 12.60 4.12 21.00
CA LYS A 86 11.42 3.60 21.69
C LYS A 86 11.69 2.24 22.35
N TYR A 87 12.40 1.37 21.64
CA TYR A 87 12.81 0.07 22.17
C TYR A 87 13.68 0.23 23.43
N GLU A 88 14.69 1.10 23.39
CA GLU A 88 15.60 1.33 24.53
C GLU A 88 14.84 1.94 25.73
N ALA A 89 13.86 2.81 25.48
CA ALA A 89 12.98 3.36 26.50
C ALA A 89 12.18 2.26 27.23
N LEU A 90 11.58 1.35 26.46
CA LEU A 90 10.83 0.20 27.00
C LEU A 90 11.76 -0.71 27.80
N GLN A 91 12.94 -1.02 27.28
CA GLN A 91 13.93 -1.84 27.98
C GLN A 91 14.28 -1.23 29.35
N LYS A 92 14.54 0.08 29.41
CA LYS A 92 14.87 0.80 30.66
C LYS A 92 13.73 0.74 31.67
N ALA A 93 12.49 0.94 31.22
CA ALA A 93 11.31 0.85 32.08
C ALA A 93 11.18 -0.54 32.72
N ILE A 94 11.35 -1.61 31.93
CA ILE A 94 11.30 -2.99 32.41
C ILE A 94 12.43 -3.30 33.39
N GLU A 95 13.66 -2.88 33.09
CA GLU A 95 14.80 -3.08 34.00
C GLU A 95 14.58 -2.39 35.36
N SER A 96 13.93 -1.23 35.36
CA SER A 96 13.55 -0.53 36.60
C SER A 96 12.48 -1.28 37.40
N GLU A 97 11.47 -1.87 36.74
CA GLU A 97 10.43 -2.69 37.38
C GLU A 97 11.03 -3.97 38.00
N VAL A 98 11.93 -4.65 37.26
CA VAL A 98 12.64 -5.85 37.74
C VAL A 98 13.53 -5.50 38.94
N ARG A 99 14.22 -4.36 38.90
CA ARG A 99 15.07 -3.88 40.00
C ARG A 99 14.25 -3.58 41.25
N SER A 100 13.07 -2.95 41.11
CA SER A 100 12.15 -2.66 42.22
C SER A 100 11.71 -3.95 42.94
N LYS A 101 11.44 -5.03 42.20
CA LYS A 101 11.05 -6.34 42.79
C LYS A 101 12.23 -7.12 43.39
N LYS A 102 13.45 -6.96 42.86
CA LYS A 102 14.67 -7.65 43.34
C LYS A 102 15.43 -6.90 44.47
N ALA A 103 14.99 -5.71 44.88
CA ALA A 103 15.63 -4.86 45.90
C ALA A 103 15.62 -5.41 47.35
N LYS A 104 15.52 -6.73 47.55
CA LYS A 104 15.83 -7.41 48.81
C LYS A 104 17.24 -8.05 48.87
N PHE A 105 18.08 -7.92 47.82
CA PHE A 105 19.47 -8.40 47.87
C PHE A 105 20.46 -7.41 47.21
N SER A 106 21.64 -7.24 47.81
CA SER A 106 22.56 -6.11 47.61
C SER A 106 23.63 -6.31 46.50
N GLN A 107 23.83 -5.23 45.71
CA GLN A 107 25.02 -4.79 44.91
C GLN A 107 25.35 -5.46 43.55
N PRO A 108 26.08 -4.82 42.59
CA PRO A 108 26.63 -3.45 42.57
C PRO A 108 26.31 -2.55 41.34
N PHE A 109 26.63 -1.26 41.50
CA PHE A 109 26.18 -0.04 40.79
C PHE A 109 26.86 0.35 39.45
N HIS A 110 27.65 -0.49 38.77
CA HIS A 110 28.46 -0.04 37.62
C HIS A 110 27.87 -0.27 36.20
N LEU A 111 27.02 -1.28 35.99
CA LEU A 111 26.53 -1.62 34.64
C LEU A 111 25.48 -0.64 34.08
N SER A 112 24.71 0.05 34.95
CA SER A 112 23.64 0.94 34.49
C SER A 112 24.12 2.30 33.99
N LEU A 113 25.22 2.85 34.53
CA LEU A 113 25.81 4.12 34.07
C LEU A 113 26.63 3.94 32.79
N CYS A 114 27.38 2.84 32.68
CA CYS A 114 28.12 2.51 31.46
C CYS A 114 27.18 2.24 30.27
N TRP A 115 26.10 1.49 30.48
CA TRP A 115 25.10 1.28 29.43
C TRP A 115 24.36 2.57 29.07
N PHE A 116 24.03 3.42 30.04
CA PHE A 116 23.38 4.70 29.79
C PHE A 116 24.25 5.65 28.96
N ASN A 117 25.54 5.75 29.27
CA ASN A 117 26.48 6.57 28.48
C ASN A 117 26.76 5.96 27.09
N PHE A 118 26.82 4.63 26.98
CA PHE A 118 26.99 3.94 25.70
C PHE A 118 25.79 4.16 24.78
N SER A 119 24.57 3.88 25.26
CA SER A 119 23.32 4.05 24.50
C SER A 119 23.06 5.52 24.14
N LYS A 120 23.31 6.46 25.06
CA LYS A 120 23.23 7.90 24.77
C LYS A 120 24.14 8.33 23.62
N ASN A 121 25.41 7.91 23.65
CA ASN A 121 26.38 8.29 22.63
C ASN A 121 26.08 7.63 21.27
N GLU A 122 25.64 6.37 21.29
CA GLU A 122 25.26 5.64 20.08
C GLU A 122 24.02 6.25 19.41
N MET A 123 22.94 6.46 20.18
CA MET A 123 21.69 7.03 19.65
C MET A 123 21.84 8.49 19.24
N GLY A 124 22.61 9.28 19.99
CA GLY A 124 22.93 10.65 19.62
C GLY A 124 23.72 10.74 18.32
N LYS A 125 24.62 9.78 18.06
CA LYS A 125 25.35 9.70 16.78
C LYS A 125 24.40 9.32 15.63
N LYS A 126 23.64 8.24 15.76
CA LYS A 126 22.69 7.77 14.73
C LYS A 126 21.70 8.88 14.33
N LEU A 127 21.18 9.62 15.32
CA LEU A 127 20.25 10.72 15.08
C LEU A 127 20.92 11.89 14.35
N LYS A 128 22.17 12.22 14.68
CA LYS A 128 22.95 13.22 13.94
C LYS A 128 23.24 12.81 12.51
N ASP A 129 23.62 11.56 12.28
CA ASP A 129 23.90 11.04 10.94
C ASP A 129 22.64 11.19 10.04
N VAL A 130 21.45 10.88 10.57
CA VAL A 130 20.17 11.09 9.88
C VAL A 130 19.88 12.59 9.64
N LEU A 131 20.13 13.44 10.65
CA LEU A 131 19.94 14.89 10.52
C LEU A 131 20.82 15.51 9.44
N GLU A 132 22.06 15.05 9.30
CA GLU A 132 23.00 15.49 8.27
C GLU A 132 22.53 15.06 6.88
N LYS A 133 22.06 13.83 6.72
CA LYS A 133 21.46 13.37 5.44
C LYS A 133 20.25 14.20 5.05
N ILE A 134 19.37 14.50 6.00
CA ILE A 134 18.18 15.34 5.75
C ILE A 134 18.58 16.79 5.48
N ASP A 135 19.66 17.32 6.07
CA ASP A 135 20.17 18.65 5.73
C ASP A 135 20.61 18.73 4.26
N VAL A 136 21.32 17.71 3.76
CA VAL A 136 21.70 17.63 2.35
C VAL A 136 20.46 17.62 1.45
N ILE A 137 19.45 16.81 1.81
CA ILE A 137 18.17 16.73 1.10
C ILE A 137 17.47 18.10 1.08
N ILE A 138 17.41 18.79 2.22
CA ILE A 138 16.76 20.10 2.34
C ILE A 138 17.53 21.17 1.56
N ALA A 139 18.86 21.12 1.57
CA ALA A 139 19.68 22.02 0.77
C ALA A 139 19.38 21.84 -0.73
N ASP A 140 19.20 20.61 -1.19
CA ASP A 140 18.84 20.30 -2.57
C ASP A 140 17.44 20.76 -2.97
N ILE A 141 16.49 20.92 -2.03
CA ILE A 141 15.16 21.51 -2.30
C ILE A 141 15.30 22.88 -2.98
N SER A 142 16.31 23.67 -2.59
CA SER A 142 16.55 25.00 -3.17
C SER A 142 16.83 24.95 -4.68
N ARG A 143 17.40 23.84 -5.19
CA ARG A 143 17.69 23.61 -6.61
C ARG A 143 16.41 23.38 -7.41
N PHE A 144 15.43 22.70 -6.82
CA PHE A 144 14.14 22.41 -7.44
C PHE A 144 13.11 23.53 -7.28
N ARG A 145 13.30 24.44 -6.31
CA ARG A 145 12.45 25.62 -6.13
C ARG A 145 12.44 26.55 -7.35
N PHE A 146 13.44 26.45 -8.22
CA PHE A 146 13.50 27.16 -9.50
C PHE A 146 12.48 26.65 -10.54
N LEU A 147 11.88 25.47 -10.32
CA LEU A 147 10.79 24.93 -11.17
C LEU A 147 9.45 25.62 -10.93
N GLU A 148 9.27 26.35 -9.81
CA GLU A 148 8.11 27.22 -9.61
C GLU A 148 8.24 28.56 -10.36
N THR A 149 9.45 28.95 -10.78
CA THR A 149 9.71 30.27 -11.37
C THR A 149 10.34 30.26 -12.76
N SER A 150 10.78 29.12 -13.28
CA SER A 150 11.32 29.03 -14.65
C SER A 150 10.68 27.89 -15.42
N GLY A 151 9.76 28.24 -16.32
CA GLY A 151 9.37 27.34 -17.40
C GLY A 151 10.59 27.04 -18.26
N ALA A 152 11.14 25.84 -18.12
CA ALA A 152 12.20 25.35 -18.99
C ALA A 152 12.11 23.82 -19.16
N ASN A 153 11.33 23.43 -20.17
CA ASN A 153 11.67 22.45 -21.20
C ASN A 153 12.45 21.18 -20.81
N SER A 154 11.72 20.11 -20.50
CA SER A 154 12.10 18.74 -20.86
C SER A 154 10.96 18.07 -21.64
N THR A 155 10.96 18.26 -22.96
CA THR A 155 9.99 17.60 -23.86
C THR A 155 10.42 16.15 -24.09
N VAL A 156 9.80 15.21 -23.38
CA VAL A 156 9.58 13.87 -23.97
C VAL A 156 8.74 14.10 -25.24
N PRO A 157 9.13 13.61 -26.43
CA PRO A 157 8.34 13.81 -27.64
C PRO A 157 6.99 13.13 -27.46
N ARG A 158 5.93 13.92 -27.17
CA ARG A 158 4.56 13.40 -27.22
C ARG A 158 4.26 13.04 -28.67
N LEU A 159 3.64 11.88 -28.89
CA LEU A 159 3.06 11.55 -30.19
C LEU A 159 2.07 12.65 -30.57
N ARG A 160 2.35 13.35 -31.66
CA ARG A 160 1.47 14.39 -32.20
C ARG A 160 0.20 13.72 -32.72
N SER A 161 -0.96 14.18 -32.28
CA SER A 161 -2.25 13.72 -32.81
C SER A 161 -2.46 14.25 -34.24
N HIS A 162 -3.23 13.52 -35.04
CA HIS A 162 -3.60 13.90 -36.41
C HIS A 162 -5.11 13.81 -36.62
N SER A 163 -5.64 14.44 -37.67
CA SER A 163 -7.08 14.51 -37.93
C SER A 163 -7.73 13.19 -38.36
N HIS A 164 -6.96 12.21 -38.84
CA HIS A 164 -7.51 10.94 -39.34
C HIS A 164 -7.89 9.97 -38.21
N VAL A 165 -9.06 9.35 -38.32
CA VAL A 165 -9.53 8.24 -37.48
C VAL A 165 -10.21 7.20 -38.36
N ASN A 166 -10.00 5.92 -38.04
CA ASN A 166 -10.82 4.85 -38.61
C ASN A 166 -12.16 4.80 -37.88
N GLU A 167 -13.19 5.39 -38.50
CA GLU A 167 -14.54 5.54 -37.95
C GLU A 167 -15.15 4.19 -37.52
N SER A 168 -14.82 3.09 -38.23
CA SER A 168 -15.32 1.75 -37.92
C SER A 168 -14.80 1.18 -36.59
N THR A 169 -13.81 1.82 -35.97
CA THR A 169 -13.19 1.39 -34.70
C THR A 169 -13.65 2.21 -33.49
N VAL A 170 -14.46 3.25 -33.69
CA VAL A 170 -14.92 4.11 -32.61
C VAL A 170 -16.30 3.68 -32.14
N ILE A 171 -16.41 3.34 -30.86
CA ILE A 171 -17.64 2.82 -30.26
C ILE A 171 -18.25 3.88 -29.33
N GLY A 172 -19.57 4.01 -29.36
CA GLY A 172 -20.36 4.72 -28.34
C GLY A 172 -20.27 6.24 -28.33
N ARG A 173 -19.86 6.86 -29.45
CA ARG A 173 -19.70 8.33 -29.56
C ARG A 173 -20.65 9.00 -30.56
N SER A 174 -21.64 8.28 -31.07
CA SER A 174 -22.58 8.81 -32.07
C SER A 174 -23.46 9.94 -31.53
N GLU A 175 -23.93 9.85 -30.29
CA GLU A 175 -24.76 10.90 -29.67
C GLU A 175 -23.97 12.19 -29.44
N ASP A 176 -22.74 12.07 -28.92
CA ASP A 176 -21.82 13.20 -28.74
C ASP A 176 -21.51 13.88 -30.08
N LEU A 177 -21.27 13.08 -31.13
CA LEU A 177 -21.01 13.56 -32.48
C LEU A 177 -22.21 14.34 -33.03
N GLU A 178 -23.42 13.77 -32.99
CA GLU A 178 -24.64 14.43 -33.47
C GLU A 178 -24.91 15.75 -32.75
N ARG A 179 -24.70 15.78 -31.42
CA ARG A 179 -24.88 16.99 -30.62
C ARG A 179 -23.91 18.08 -31.04
N ILE A 180 -22.63 17.76 -31.23
CA ILE A 180 -21.62 18.75 -31.62
C ILE A 180 -21.81 19.19 -33.07
N VAL A 181 -22.11 18.28 -34.00
CA VAL A 181 -22.38 18.63 -35.40
C VAL A 181 -23.59 19.57 -35.50
N SER A 182 -24.64 19.32 -34.72
CA SER A 182 -25.80 20.22 -34.62
C SER A 182 -25.39 21.63 -34.15
N ILE A 183 -24.51 21.71 -33.15
CA ILE A 183 -23.97 22.98 -32.65
C ILE A 183 -23.19 23.72 -33.75
N LEU A 184 -22.35 23.01 -34.51
CA LEU A 184 -21.49 23.60 -35.54
C LEU A 184 -22.28 24.12 -36.76
N ILE A 185 -23.34 23.41 -37.15
CA ILE A 185 -24.08 23.70 -38.40
C ILE A 185 -25.33 24.53 -38.13
N LEU A 186 -26.12 24.21 -37.10
CA LEU A 186 -27.46 24.76 -36.89
C LEU A 186 -27.49 25.91 -35.88
N GLU A 187 -26.63 25.87 -34.86
CA GLU A 187 -26.65 26.83 -33.74
C GLU A 187 -25.59 27.94 -33.88
N GLN A 188 -25.51 28.61 -35.04
CA GLN A 188 -24.55 29.71 -35.26
C GLN A 188 -25.07 31.06 -34.74
N SER A 189 -24.25 31.74 -33.94
CA SER A 189 -24.51 33.12 -33.51
C SER A 189 -24.23 34.12 -34.62
N ARG A 190 -24.96 35.24 -34.62
CA ARG A 190 -24.68 36.40 -35.48
C ARG A 190 -23.73 37.42 -34.83
N ARG A 191 -23.23 37.17 -33.61
CA ARG A 191 -22.48 38.16 -32.81
C ARG A 191 -20.98 38.16 -33.05
N GLU A 192 -20.37 37.00 -33.30
CA GLU A 192 -18.95 36.86 -33.56
C GLU A 192 -18.73 36.14 -34.90
N ASN A 193 -17.71 36.53 -35.66
CA ASN A 193 -17.37 35.84 -36.91
C ASN A 193 -16.79 34.44 -36.66
N VAL A 194 -16.12 34.26 -35.51
CA VAL A 194 -15.47 33.02 -35.10
C VAL A 194 -15.91 32.67 -33.69
N GLU A 195 -16.52 31.49 -33.51
CA GLU A 195 -16.89 30.98 -32.18
C GLU A 195 -15.91 29.92 -31.70
N VAL A 196 -15.84 29.73 -30.38
CA VAL A 196 -14.97 28.74 -29.75
C VAL A 196 -15.78 27.82 -28.85
N LEU A 197 -15.71 26.52 -29.16
CA LEU A 197 -16.36 25.44 -28.43
C LEU A 197 -15.30 24.57 -27.71
N PRO A 198 -15.15 24.73 -26.38
CA PRO A 198 -14.29 23.85 -25.61
C PRO A 198 -14.94 22.47 -25.37
N ILE A 199 -14.20 21.39 -25.60
CA ILE A 199 -14.54 20.03 -25.19
C ILE A 199 -13.65 19.66 -23.98
N VAL A 200 -14.28 19.43 -22.84
CA VAL A 200 -13.60 19.25 -21.55
C VAL A 200 -13.85 17.86 -21.00
N GLY A 201 -12.80 17.24 -20.46
CA GLY A 201 -12.91 15.94 -19.82
C GLY A 201 -11.57 15.41 -19.34
N MET A 202 -11.59 14.45 -18.42
CA MET A 202 -10.41 13.76 -17.91
C MET A 202 -9.57 13.08 -19.02
N GLY A 203 -8.31 12.79 -18.73
CA GLY A 203 -7.43 12.05 -19.64
C GLY A 203 -8.01 10.68 -19.98
N GLY A 204 -7.85 10.24 -21.24
CA GLY A 204 -8.30 8.90 -21.66
C GLY A 204 -9.77 8.76 -22.04
N LEU A 205 -10.61 9.81 -21.91
CA LEU A 205 -12.04 9.79 -22.28
C LEU A 205 -12.32 9.74 -23.80
N GLY A 206 -11.32 10.02 -24.65
CA GLY A 206 -11.50 10.05 -26.10
C GLY A 206 -11.86 11.42 -26.68
N LYS A 207 -11.53 12.55 -26.02
CA LYS A 207 -11.75 13.91 -26.56
C LYS A 207 -11.14 14.11 -27.95
N THR A 208 -9.88 13.71 -28.10
CA THR A 208 -9.16 13.76 -29.38
C THR A 208 -9.86 12.88 -30.42
N THR A 209 -10.33 11.69 -30.04
CA THR A 209 -11.11 10.79 -30.91
C THR A 209 -12.41 11.40 -31.36
N LEU A 210 -13.15 12.08 -30.47
CA LEU A 210 -14.37 12.79 -30.82
C LEU A 210 -14.08 13.96 -31.77
N ALA A 211 -13.02 14.73 -31.53
CA ALA A 211 -12.59 15.80 -32.43
C ALA A 211 -12.20 15.26 -33.82
N GLN A 212 -11.55 14.10 -33.89
CA GLN A 212 -11.24 13.41 -35.16
C GLN A 212 -12.51 12.98 -35.90
N LEU A 213 -13.51 12.40 -35.21
CA LEU A 213 -14.81 12.05 -35.79
C LEU A 213 -15.54 13.28 -36.37
N ILE A 214 -15.53 14.40 -35.63
CA ILE A 214 -16.12 15.66 -36.10
C ILE A 214 -15.44 16.13 -37.39
N CYS A 215 -14.11 16.06 -37.45
CA CYS A 215 -13.36 16.40 -38.66
C CYS A 215 -13.67 15.46 -39.84
N GLY A 216 -13.99 14.19 -39.57
CA GLY A 216 -14.31 13.15 -40.55
C GLY A 216 -15.73 13.22 -41.11
N ASP A 217 -16.68 13.82 -40.39
CA ASP A 217 -18.09 13.88 -40.77
C ASP A 217 -18.33 14.62 -42.10
N GLU A 218 -19.12 14.01 -43.00
CA GLU A 218 -19.42 14.56 -44.33
C GLU A 218 -20.18 15.89 -44.29
N ARG A 219 -21.06 16.09 -43.30
CA ARG A 219 -21.79 17.36 -43.15
C ARG A 219 -20.83 18.47 -42.76
N VAL A 220 -19.87 18.18 -41.88
CA VAL A 220 -18.81 19.11 -41.48
C VAL A 220 -17.87 19.42 -42.65
N LYS A 221 -17.47 18.40 -43.42
CA LYS A 221 -16.66 18.56 -44.64
C LYS A 221 -17.31 19.50 -45.66
N ASN A 222 -18.61 19.34 -45.87
CA ASN A 222 -19.37 20.15 -46.82
C ASN A 222 -19.65 21.57 -46.32
N HIS A 223 -19.66 21.77 -44.99
CA HIS A 223 -19.97 23.06 -44.38
C HIS A 223 -18.76 24.00 -44.23
N PHE A 224 -17.57 23.45 -43.99
CA PHE A 224 -16.33 24.22 -43.78
C PHE A 224 -15.37 24.08 -44.97
N GLN A 225 -14.98 25.21 -45.56
CA GLN A 225 -14.06 25.27 -46.70
C GLN A 225 -12.62 24.89 -46.31
N LEU A 226 -12.24 25.16 -45.06
CA LEU A 226 -10.90 24.91 -44.55
C LEU A 226 -11.00 24.19 -43.20
N ARG A 227 -10.27 23.08 -43.04
CA ARG A 227 -10.25 22.28 -41.80
C ARG A 227 -8.80 22.11 -41.36
N LEU A 228 -8.47 22.60 -40.18
CA LEU A 228 -7.10 22.71 -39.69
C LEU A 228 -7.00 21.99 -38.34
N TRP A 229 -5.97 21.17 -38.16
CA TRP A 229 -5.72 20.42 -36.93
C TRP A 229 -4.36 20.77 -36.34
N VAL A 230 -4.36 21.38 -35.17
CA VAL A 230 -3.13 21.78 -34.47
C VAL A 230 -3.10 21.10 -33.10
N CYS A 231 -2.13 20.20 -32.91
CA CYS A 231 -1.79 19.69 -31.58
C CYS A 231 -0.96 20.75 -30.85
N VAL A 232 -1.45 21.24 -29.71
CA VAL A 232 -0.78 22.30 -28.96
C VAL A 232 0.24 21.69 -27.99
N SER A 233 1.48 22.21 -28.01
CA SER A 233 2.53 21.79 -27.07
C SER A 233 2.28 22.32 -25.65
N ASP A 234 3.01 21.77 -24.67
CA ASP A 234 2.98 22.26 -23.28
C ASP A 234 3.27 23.78 -23.18
N GLU A 235 4.17 24.27 -24.04
CA GLU A 235 4.34 25.70 -24.26
C GLU A 235 3.29 26.23 -25.25
N PHE A 236 2.39 27.09 -24.75
CA PHE A 236 1.48 27.86 -25.59
C PHE A 236 2.21 29.08 -26.15
N ASP A 237 2.75 28.90 -27.34
CA ASP A 237 3.42 29.92 -28.14
C ASP A 237 2.51 30.31 -29.31
N VAL A 238 2.01 31.56 -29.26
CA VAL A 238 1.06 32.10 -30.23
C VAL A 238 1.66 32.13 -31.64
N ALA A 239 2.94 32.49 -31.78
CA ALA A 239 3.60 32.60 -33.07
C ALA A 239 3.82 31.23 -33.71
N ARG A 240 4.23 30.22 -32.91
CA ARG A 240 4.36 28.83 -33.38
C ARG A 240 3.01 28.25 -33.80
N ILE A 241 1.97 28.43 -33.00
CA ILE A 241 0.62 27.97 -33.32
C ILE A 241 0.14 28.62 -34.62
N ALA A 242 0.26 29.94 -34.74
CA ALA A 242 -0.13 30.67 -35.96
C ALA A 242 0.65 30.21 -37.20
N LYS A 243 1.97 29.96 -37.08
CA LYS A 243 2.76 29.37 -38.17
C LYS A 243 2.24 27.99 -38.56
N PHE A 244 1.93 27.10 -37.61
CA PHE A 244 1.37 25.79 -37.92
C PHE A 244 0.03 25.89 -38.64
N ILE A 245 -0.82 26.84 -38.26
CA ILE A 245 -2.09 27.08 -38.95
C ILE A 245 -1.84 27.49 -40.41
N ILE A 246 -0.87 28.37 -40.66
CA ILE A 246 -0.46 28.77 -42.03
C ILE A 246 0.05 27.56 -42.82
N ASP A 247 1.00 26.80 -42.25
CA ASP A 247 1.61 25.66 -42.92
C ASP A 247 0.54 24.62 -43.33
N LEU A 248 -0.45 24.39 -42.46
CA LEU A 248 -1.59 23.51 -42.73
C LEU A 248 -2.57 24.08 -43.77
N ALA A 249 -2.79 25.39 -43.77
CA ALA A 249 -3.67 26.03 -44.74
C ALA A 249 -3.08 26.01 -46.17
N ILE A 250 -1.77 26.15 -46.28
CA ILE A 250 -1.03 26.08 -47.55
C ILE A 250 -0.78 24.62 -47.99
N GLY A 251 -0.66 23.71 -47.01
CA GLY A 251 -0.29 22.31 -47.26
C GLY A 251 1.23 22.09 -47.44
N SER A 252 2.06 23.05 -47.04
CA SER A 252 3.53 22.96 -47.12
C SER A 252 4.20 23.88 -46.07
N ASP A 253 5.49 23.68 -45.79
CA ASP A 253 6.22 24.57 -44.86
C ASP A 253 6.42 25.96 -45.47
N SER A 254 5.83 26.97 -44.82
CA SER A 254 5.90 28.37 -45.22
C SER A 254 7.30 28.99 -45.12
N LYS A 255 8.24 28.33 -44.41
CA LYS A 255 9.60 28.84 -44.10
C LYS A 255 9.61 30.22 -43.41
N LEU A 256 8.49 30.62 -42.81
CA LEU A 256 8.39 31.90 -42.11
C LEU A 256 9.18 31.87 -40.78
N PRO A 257 9.94 32.93 -40.46
CA PRO A 257 10.61 33.04 -39.17
C PRO A 257 9.58 33.26 -38.05
N VAL A 258 9.60 32.39 -37.03
CA VAL A 258 8.67 32.41 -35.89
C VAL A 258 8.74 33.72 -35.09
N GLU A 259 9.90 34.39 -35.10
CA GLU A 259 10.16 35.63 -34.37
C GLU A 259 9.43 36.85 -34.95
N ASN A 260 9.03 36.81 -36.23
CA ASN A 260 8.44 37.97 -36.91
C ASN A 260 6.91 37.90 -36.94
N MET A 261 6.29 38.37 -35.85
CA MET A 261 4.84 38.31 -35.66
C MET A 261 4.03 39.05 -36.72
N GLU A 262 4.56 40.15 -37.28
CA GLU A 262 3.86 40.95 -38.29
C GLU A 262 3.68 40.17 -39.60
N LEU A 263 4.73 39.45 -40.03
CA LEU A 263 4.65 38.59 -41.21
C LEU A 263 3.69 37.42 -41.01
N ILE A 264 3.73 36.79 -39.83
CA ILE A 264 2.82 35.69 -39.46
C ILE A 264 1.38 36.17 -39.46
N GLN A 265 1.10 37.32 -38.83
CA GLN A 265 -0.25 37.89 -38.78
C GLN A 265 -0.77 38.22 -40.18
N ARG A 266 0.03 38.88 -41.03
CA ARG A 266 -0.39 39.21 -42.40
C ARG A 266 -0.69 37.95 -43.20
N ARG A 267 0.20 36.94 -43.14
CA ARG A 267 0.04 35.71 -43.90
C ARG A 267 -1.13 34.87 -43.41
N LEU A 268 -1.30 34.74 -42.10
CA LEU A 268 -2.45 34.02 -41.53
C LEU A 268 -3.77 34.66 -41.97
N ARG A 269 -3.83 36.00 -41.98
CA ARG A 269 -5.00 36.71 -42.49
C ARG A 269 -5.26 36.40 -43.94
N GLU A 270 -4.25 36.44 -44.82
CA GLU A 270 -4.41 36.07 -46.24
C GLU A 270 -5.03 34.67 -46.43
N GLU A 271 -4.62 33.71 -45.60
CA GLU A 271 -5.08 32.33 -45.72
C GLU A 271 -6.49 32.08 -45.15
N LEU A 272 -6.89 32.82 -44.11
CA LEU A 272 -8.18 32.64 -43.42
C LEU A 272 -9.27 33.61 -43.88
N LEU A 273 -8.90 34.77 -44.44
CA LEU A 273 -9.85 35.81 -44.85
C LEU A 273 -10.81 35.27 -45.92
N MET A 274 -12.10 35.64 -45.81
CA MET A 274 -13.18 35.20 -46.70
C MET A 274 -13.43 33.69 -46.75
N LYS A 275 -12.78 32.90 -45.88
CA LYS A 275 -13.04 31.46 -45.76
C LYS A 275 -13.83 31.16 -44.50
N ARG A 276 -14.71 30.15 -44.58
CA ARG A 276 -15.31 29.54 -43.39
C ARG A 276 -14.44 28.35 -42.97
N PHE A 277 -13.79 28.46 -41.82
CA PHE A 277 -12.85 27.44 -41.36
C PHE A 277 -13.31 26.75 -40.08
N LEU A 278 -12.87 25.50 -39.91
CA LEU A 278 -12.89 24.75 -38.66
C LEU A 278 -11.46 24.54 -38.21
N LEU A 279 -11.09 25.08 -37.04
CA LEU A 279 -9.78 24.91 -36.43
C LEU A 279 -9.89 24.05 -35.18
N ILE A 280 -9.15 22.96 -35.11
CA ILE A 280 -9.05 22.11 -33.91
C ILE A 280 -7.73 22.40 -33.22
N LEU A 281 -7.82 22.88 -31.97
CA LEU A 281 -6.70 23.02 -31.05
C LEU A 281 -6.76 21.86 -30.05
N ASP A 282 -5.95 20.83 -30.29
CA ASP A 282 -5.97 19.59 -29.50
C ASP A 282 -4.99 19.66 -28.32
N ASP A 283 -5.44 19.18 -27.16
CA ASP A 283 -4.72 19.06 -25.88
C ASP A 283 -4.16 20.39 -25.33
N VAL A 284 -5.02 21.40 -25.20
CA VAL A 284 -4.64 22.71 -24.66
C VAL A 284 -4.61 22.72 -23.13
N TRP A 285 -3.50 23.18 -22.53
CA TRP A 285 -3.34 23.26 -21.06
C TRP A 285 -3.20 24.69 -20.53
N ASN A 286 -2.97 25.67 -21.40
CA ASN A 286 -2.61 27.01 -20.99
C ASN A 286 -3.80 27.84 -20.49
N GLU A 287 -3.63 28.49 -19.34
CA GLU A 287 -4.66 29.28 -18.68
C GLU A 287 -4.41 30.80 -18.77
N ASN A 288 -3.40 31.22 -19.56
CA ASN A 288 -3.06 32.63 -19.74
C ASN A 288 -4.02 33.28 -20.74
N ARG A 289 -4.90 34.12 -20.19
CA ARG A 289 -5.90 34.86 -20.96
C ARG A 289 -5.31 35.77 -22.03
N THR A 290 -4.21 36.46 -21.75
CA THR A 290 -3.59 37.40 -22.69
C THR A 290 -3.06 36.69 -23.94
N LYS A 291 -2.41 35.53 -23.76
CA LYS A 291 -1.93 34.71 -24.90
C LYS A 291 -3.08 34.20 -25.75
N TRP A 292 -4.19 33.80 -25.11
CA TRP A 292 -5.40 33.40 -25.84
C TRP A 292 -6.02 34.57 -26.61
N GLU A 293 -6.16 35.75 -25.99
CA GLU A 293 -6.72 36.94 -26.64
C GLU A 293 -5.89 37.34 -27.88
N GLN A 294 -4.56 37.21 -27.82
CA GLN A 294 -3.69 37.40 -28.97
C GLN A 294 -3.99 36.38 -30.09
N LEU A 295 -4.07 35.08 -29.80
CA LEU A 295 -4.41 34.08 -30.81
C LEU A 295 -5.82 34.28 -31.38
N LYS A 296 -6.81 34.58 -30.53
CA LYS A 296 -8.19 34.87 -30.94
C LYS A 296 -8.23 36.04 -31.92
N LEU A 297 -7.48 37.11 -31.65
CA LEU A 297 -7.38 38.27 -32.55
C LEU A 297 -6.87 37.87 -33.94
N LEU A 298 -5.87 36.98 -34.01
CA LEU A 298 -5.26 36.55 -35.27
C LEU A 298 -6.22 35.71 -36.13
N VAL A 299 -6.99 34.82 -35.50
CA VAL A 299 -7.93 33.94 -36.22
C VAL A 299 -9.30 34.57 -36.45
N SER A 300 -9.61 35.70 -35.81
CA SER A 300 -10.92 36.39 -35.89
C SER A 300 -11.29 36.95 -37.28
N CYS A 301 -10.37 36.95 -38.24
CA CYS A 301 -10.58 37.44 -39.60
C CYS A 301 -11.39 36.48 -40.51
N GLY A 302 -11.78 35.31 -40.01
CA GLY A 302 -12.60 34.35 -40.75
C GLY A 302 -14.00 34.87 -41.11
N SER A 303 -14.67 34.18 -42.04
CA SER A 303 -16.06 34.47 -42.38
C SER A 303 -17.01 34.03 -41.27
N PRO A 304 -18.20 34.67 -41.12
CA PRO A 304 -19.22 34.25 -40.17
C PRO A 304 -19.55 32.74 -40.25
N GLY A 305 -19.62 32.12 -39.07
CA GLY A 305 -19.81 30.68 -38.92
C GLY A 305 -18.50 29.88 -38.94
N SER A 306 -17.34 30.53 -38.81
CA SER A 306 -16.07 29.83 -38.56
C SER A 306 -16.01 29.36 -37.11
N MET A 307 -15.41 28.20 -36.87
CA MET A 307 -15.44 27.53 -35.57
C MET A 307 -14.04 27.12 -35.12
N VAL A 308 -13.77 27.29 -33.83
CA VAL A 308 -12.59 26.72 -33.15
C VAL A 308 -13.04 25.70 -32.13
N ILE A 309 -12.57 24.46 -32.24
CA ILE A 309 -12.77 23.42 -31.22
C ILE A 309 -11.51 23.31 -30.40
N VAL A 310 -11.64 23.39 -29.07
CA VAL A 310 -10.51 23.25 -28.15
C VAL A 310 -10.72 22.00 -27.31
N THR A 311 -9.82 21.02 -27.37
CA THR A 311 -9.87 19.88 -26.44
C THR A 311 -8.97 20.17 -25.24
N THR A 312 -9.47 19.97 -24.02
CA THR A 312 -8.68 20.23 -22.80
C THR A 312 -9.12 19.36 -21.63
N ARG A 313 -8.21 19.20 -20.65
CA ARG A 313 -8.52 18.62 -19.34
C ARG A 313 -8.82 19.69 -18.28
N SER A 314 -8.43 20.95 -18.53
CA SER A 314 -8.62 22.05 -17.59
C SER A 314 -9.94 22.77 -17.87
N LYS A 315 -10.85 22.74 -16.89
CA LYS A 315 -12.08 23.55 -16.91
C LYS A 315 -11.78 25.04 -16.95
N LYS A 316 -10.67 25.47 -16.35
CA LYS A 316 -10.24 26.87 -16.33
C LYS A 316 -9.74 27.31 -17.70
N ALA A 317 -8.89 26.52 -18.36
CA ALA A 317 -8.48 26.79 -19.75
C ALA A 317 -9.70 26.88 -20.67
N ALA A 318 -10.67 25.98 -20.52
CA ALA A 318 -11.92 26.03 -21.28
C ALA A 318 -12.73 27.30 -21.04
N SER A 319 -12.82 27.78 -19.79
CA SER A 319 -13.52 29.03 -19.46
C SER A 319 -12.81 30.28 -20.01
N VAL A 320 -11.49 30.25 -20.09
CA VAL A 320 -10.68 31.34 -20.66
C VAL A 320 -10.84 31.38 -22.17
N MET A 321 -10.91 30.21 -22.83
CA MET A 321 -10.93 30.10 -24.28
C MET A 321 -12.31 30.14 -24.92
N GLY A 322 -13.31 29.58 -24.25
CA GLY A 322 -14.65 29.39 -24.80
C GLY A 322 -15.40 30.70 -25.00
N THR A 323 -15.99 30.86 -26.18
CA THR A 323 -17.05 31.86 -26.40
C THR A 323 -18.44 31.22 -26.23
N ARG A 324 -18.49 29.88 -26.21
CA ARG A 324 -19.63 29.06 -25.82
C ARG A 324 -19.35 28.30 -24.53
N SER A 325 -20.41 27.83 -23.90
CA SER A 325 -20.31 26.91 -22.76
C SER A 325 -19.53 25.65 -23.16
N ALA A 326 -18.61 25.23 -22.30
CA ALA A 326 -17.82 24.03 -22.52
C ALA A 326 -18.71 22.77 -22.61
N TYR A 327 -18.48 21.94 -23.63
CA TYR A 327 -19.06 20.62 -23.74
C TYR A 327 -18.30 19.65 -22.82
N VAL A 328 -18.95 19.16 -21.78
CA VAL A 328 -18.35 18.22 -20.83
C VAL A 328 -18.54 16.80 -21.35
N LEU A 329 -17.45 16.20 -21.83
CA LEU A 329 -17.47 14.84 -22.35
C LEU A 329 -17.60 13.83 -21.21
N GLN A 330 -18.63 13.00 -21.26
CA GLN A 330 -18.88 11.96 -20.27
C GLN A 330 -18.15 10.65 -20.61
N GLY A 331 -17.99 9.81 -19.59
CA GLY A 331 -17.52 8.44 -19.75
C GLY A 331 -18.49 7.61 -20.60
N LEU A 332 -17.97 6.57 -21.24
CA LEU A 332 -18.81 5.60 -21.95
C LEU A 332 -19.58 4.72 -20.96
N ASN A 333 -20.75 4.26 -21.37
CA ASN A 333 -21.54 3.27 -20.62
C ASN A 333 -20.85 1.90 -20.59
N GLU A 334 -21.32 1.00 -19.73
CA GLU A 334 -20.72 -0.32 -19.55
C GLU A 334 -20.74 -1.17 -20.84
N ASP A 335 -21.80 -1.07 -21.65
CA ASP A 335 -21.93 -1.83 -22.89
C ASP A 335 -20.89 -1.42 -23.93
N HIS A 336 -20.75 -0.12 -24.20
CA HIS A 336 -19.72 0.39 -25.12
C HIS A 336 -18.30 0.14 -24.60
N MET A 337 -18.11 0.19 -23.28
CA MET A 337 -16.82 -0.14 -22.66
C MET A 337 -16.50 -1.63 -22.81
N TRP A 338 -17.50 -2.50 -22.67
CA TRP A 338 -17.38 -3.93 -22.91
C TRP A 338 -16.98 -4.19 -24.37
N ASP A 339 -17.62 -3.54 -25.34
CA ASP A 339 -17.28 -3.71 -26.75
C ASP A 339 -15.83 -3.31 -27.06
N ILE A 340 -15.35 -2.19 -26.48
CA ILE A 340 -13.95 -1.75 -26.64
C ILE A 340 -12.97 -2.76 -26.04
N PHE A 341 -13.29 -3.26 -24.85
CA PHE A 341 -12.49 -4.29 -24.20
C PHE A 341 -12.49 -5.58 -25.00
N ARG A 342 -13.66 -6.05 -25.39
CA ARG A 342 -13.92 -7.28 -26.14
C ARG A 342 -13.14 -7.31 -27.45
N GLN A 343 -13.25 -6.26 -28.26
CA GLN A 343 -12.50 -6.15 -29.51
C GLN A 343 -10.99 -6.30 -29.31
N ARG A 344 -10.49 -5.83 -28.17
CA ARG A 344 -9.06 -5.83 -27.88
C ARG A 344 -8.59 -7.11 -27.19
N ALA A 345 -9.42 -7.73 -26.35
CA ALA A 345 -9.12 -8.93 -25.59
C ALA A 345 -9.32 -10.21 -26.41
N PHE A 346 -10.36 -10.31 -27.23
CA PHE A 346 -10.70 -11.54 -27.95
C PHE A 346 -10.46 -11.44 -29.47
N GLY A 347 -10.24 -10.24 -30.01
CA GLY A 347 -10.26 -10.02 -31.46
C GLY A 347 -11.68 -9.96 -32.02
N MET A 348 -11.83 -9.88 -33.35
CA MET A 348 -13.14 -9.65 -33.99
C MET A 348 -13.98 -10.93 -34.20
N GLU A 349 -13.42 -12.13 -34.05
CA GLU A 349 -14.05 -13.40 -34.50
C GLU A 349 -13.68 -14.60 -33.60
N VAL A 350 -13.86 -14.52 -32.27
CA VAL A 350 -13.61 -15.66 -31.36
C VAL A 350 -14.84 -15.94 -30.49
N ASP A 351 -15.15 -17.23 -30.32
CA ASP A 351 -16.21 -17.69 -29.42
C ASP A 351 -15.90 -17.30 -27.97
N GLU A 352 -16.86 -16.62 -27.35
CA GLU A 352 -16.74 -16.11 -25.99
C GLU A 352 -17.05 -17.20 -24.97
N GLU A 353 -16.02 -17.67 -24.27
CA GLU A 353 -16.22 -18.50 -23.10
C GLU A 353 -16.88 -17.68 -21.96
N PRO A 354 -18.02 -18.15 -21.39
CA PRO A 354 -18.80 -17.38 -20.41
C PRO A 354 -18.01 -16.89 -19.19
N GLN A 355 -16.99 -17.65 -18.79
CA GLN A 355 -16.16 -17.36 -17.61
C GLN A 355 -15.29 -16.10 -17.82
N PHE A 356 -14.69 -15.93 -19.01
CA PHE A 356 -13.92 -14.73 -19.34
C PHE A 356 -14.80 -13.49 -19.51
N VAL A 357 -16.02 -13.68 -20.01
CA VAL A 357 -17.01 -12.60 -20.13
C VAL A 357 -17.37 -12.05 -18.75
N GLU A 358 -17.60 -12.92 -17.77
CA GLU A 358 -17.94 -12.48 -16.41
C GLU A 358 -16.81 -11.69 -15.75
N ILE A 359 -15.57 -12.22 -15.80
CA ILE A 359 -14.39 -11.54 -15.24
C ILE A 359 -14.16 -10.21 -15.95
N GLY A 360 -14.22 -10.20 -17.29
CA GLY A 360 -14.03 -9.00 -18.09
C GLY A 360 -15.07 -7.91 -17.79
N LYS A 361 -16.35 -8.28 -17.63
CA LYS A 361 -17.41 -7.34 -17.21
C LYS A 361 -17.16 -6.76 -15.81
N GLN A 362 -16.67 -7.57 -14.87
CA GLN A 362 -16.29 -7.07 -13.54
C GLN A 362 -15.11 -6.10 -13.60
N LEU A 363 -14.13 -6.34 -14.46
CA LEU A 363 -13.01 -5.42 -14.69
C LEU A 363 -13.49 -4.09 -15.28
N ILE A 364 -14.40 -4.13 -16.25
CA ILE A 364 -14.91 -2.94 -16.92
C ILE A 364 -15.73 -2.04 -15.99
N LYS A 365 -16.48 -2.62 -15.05
CA LYS A 365 -17.14 -1.85 -13.98
C LYS A 365 -16.14 -1.00 -13.19
N LYS A 366 -14.90 -1.48 -13.04
CA LYS A 366 -13.81 -0.74 -12.36
C LYS A 366 -13.06 0.25 -13.26
N CYS A 367 -13.35 0.29 -14.57
CA CYS A 367 -12.72 1.22 -15.52
C CYS A 367 -13.39 2.60 -15.60
N TRP A 368 -14.49 2.82 -14.85
CA TRP A 368 -15.17 4.12 -14.68
C TRP A 368 -15.48 4.85 -15.99
N GLY A 369 -15.84 4.11 -17.04
CA GLY A 369 -16.20 4.66 -18.34
C GLY A 369 -15.04 5.30 -19.12
N LEU A 370 -13.78 4.98 -18.81
CA LEU A 370 -12.58 5.47 -19.51
C LEU A 370 -12.14 4.53 -20.65
N PRO A 371 -12.38 4.87 -21.94
CA PRO A 371 -12.10 3.99 -23.08
C PRO A 371 -10.63 3.55 -23.18
N LEU A 372 -9.69 4.44 -22.85
CA LEU A 372 -8.26 4.11 -22.88
C LEU A 372 -7.90 3.02 -21.87
N VAL A 373 -8.55 3.01 -20.69
CA VAL A 373 -8.32 1.98 -19.68
C VAL A 373 -8.84 0.65 -20.18
N ALA A 374 -10.08 0.60 -20.67
CA ALA A 374 -10.66 -0.62 -21.25
C ALA A 374 -9.79 -1.20 -22.37
N LYS A 375 -9.29 -0.34 -23.27
CA LYS A 375 -8.41 -0.75 -24.37
C LYS A 375 -7.07 -1.30 -23.87
N SER A 376 -6.49 -0.68 -22.85
CA SER A 376 -5.23 -1.16 -22.25
C SER A 376 -5.41 -2.50 -21.54
N VAL A 377 -6.44 -2.62 -20.70
CA VAL A 377 -6.71 -3.89 -20.00
C VAL A 377 -7.04 -4.99 -21.01
N GLY A 378 -7.90 -4.74 -22.00
CA GLY A 378 -8.20 -5.71 -23.04
C GLY A 378 -6.96 -6.12 -23.84
N GLY A 379 -6.06 -5.16 -24.13
CA GLY A 379 -4.78 -5.47 -24.80
C GLY A 379 -3.88 -6.38 -23.98
N LEU A 380 -3.82 -6.17 -22.66
CA LEU A 380 -3.07 -7.05 -21.76
C LEU A 380 -3.66 -8.46 -21.71
N MET A 381 -4.98 -8.60 -21.86
CA MET A 381 -5.66 -9.89 -21.83
C MET A 381 -5.53 -10.69 -23.14
N SER A 382 -5.18 -10.03 -24.25
CA SER A 382 -5.27 -10.60 -25.61
C SER A 382 -4.44 -11.86 -25.90
N ASN A 383 -3.42 -12.15 -25.10
CA ASN A 383 -2.54 -13.30 -25.28
C ASN A 383 -2.69 -14.37 -24.19
N LYS A 384 -3.71 -14.25 -23.34
CA LYS A 384 -3.91 -15.11 -22.15
C LYS A 384 -5.01 -16.12 -22.40
N LYS A 385 -4.74 -17.38 -22.08
CA LYS A 385 -5.60 -18.51 -22.43
C LYS A 385 -6.39 -19.04 -21.25
N GLU A 386 -5.94 -18.75 -20.02
CA GLU A 386 -6.57 -19.26 -18.80
C GLU A 386 -7.13 -18.12 -17.93
N THR A 387 -8.22 -18.38 -17.22
CA THR A 387 -8.92 -17.37 -16.40
C THR A 387 -8.11 -16.88 -15.21
N TRP A 388 -7.26 -17.73 -14.62
CA TRP A 388 -6.40 -17.37 -13.51
C TRP A 388 -5.27 -16.40 -13.92
N GLU A 389 -4.79 -16.47 -15.17
CA GLU A 389 -3.78 -15.56 -15.72
C GLU A 389 -4.30 -14.12 -15.83
N TRP A 390 -5.60 -13.92 -16.05
CA TRP A 390 -6.21 -12.58 -16.08
C TRP A 390 -6.16 -11.91 -14.72
N MET A 391 -6.48 -12.63 -13.64
CA MET A 391 -6.52 -12.04 -12.29
C MET A 391 -5.14 -11.98 -11.65
N HIS A 392 -4.35 -13.05 -11.77
CA HIS A 392 -3.00 -13.13 -11.21
C HIS A 392 -2.10 -12.03 -11.77
N ASP A 393 -2.07 -11.88 -13.09
CA ASP A 393 -1.10 -10.98 -13.71
C ASP A 393 -1.51 -9.51 -13.66
N ILE A 394 -2.81 -9.17 -13.69
CA ILE A 394 -3.22 -7.77 -13.45
C ILE A 394 -2.78 -7.34 -12.06
N MET A 395 -3.01 -8.19 -11.05
CA MET A 395 -2.61 -7.91 -9.68
C MET A 395 -1.08 -7.89 -9.55
N HIS A 396 -0.38 -8.82 -10.20
CA HIS A 396 1.08 -8.91 -10.21
C HIS A 396 1.74 -7.73 -10.92
N ASP A 397 1.30 -7.37 -12.12
CA ASP A 397 1.87 -6.27 -12.92
C ASP A 397 1.55 -4.91 -12.29
N LEU A 398 0.35 -4.75 -11.71
CA LEU A 398 0.01 -3.57 -10.92
C LEU A 398 0.86 -3.50 -9.65
N ALA A 399 1.00 -4.62 -8.93
CA ALA A 399 1.85 -4.69 -7.74
C ALA A 399 3.30 -4.39 -8.08
N LYS A 400 3.86 -4.93 -9.17
CA LYS A 400 5.21 -4.59 -9.67
C LYS A 400 5.33 -3.13 -10.07
N SER A 401 4.35 -2.59 -10.78
CA SER A 401 4.35 -1.19 -11.21
C SER A 401 4.26 -0.22 -10.03
N VAL A 402 3.62 -0.61 -8.92
CA VAL A 402 3.48 0.22 -7.71
C VAL A 402 4.66 0.02 -6.76
N ALA A 403 5.15 -1.21 -6.61
CA ALA A 403 6.25 -1.56 -5.70
C ALA A 403 7.65 -1.23 -6.26
N GLY A 404 7.80 -1.08 -7.58
CA GLY A 404 9.10 -0.75 -8.19
C GLY A 404 10.17 -1.79 -7.86
N SER A 405 11.36 -1.32 -7.43
CA SER A 405 12.49 -2.16 -7.03
C SER A 405 12.47 -2.61 -5.57
N GLU A 406 11.44 -2.23 -4.80
CA GLU A 406 11.38 -2.49 -3.35
C GLU A 406 10.90 -3.89 -3.02
N CYS A 407 10.17 -4.52 -3.94
CA CYS A 407 9.71 -5.89 -3.80
C CYS A 407 10.50 -6.81 -4.74
N ALA A 408 11.00 -7.93 -4.21
CA ALA A 408 11.64 -8.96 -5.01
C ALA A 408 11.03 -10.34 -4.71
N THR A 409 11.10 -11.22 -5.70
CA THR A 409 10.71 -12.62 -5.57
C THR A 409 11.88 -13.50 -5.98
N LEU A 410 12.27 -14.41 -5.10
CA LEU A 410 13.29 -15.42 -5.31
C LEU A 410 12.62 -16.78 -5.37
N SER A 411 12.63 -17.43 -6.53
CA SER A 411 12.02 -18.75 -6.71
C SER A 411 12.95 -19.90 -6.31
N ASN A 412 14.27 -19.67 -6.26
CA ASN A 412 15.28 -20.59 -5.74
C ASN A 412 16.51 -19.79 -5.29
N PHE A 413 16.84 -19.82 -4.00
CA PHE A 413 18.06 -19.20 -3.49
C PHE A 413 19.25 -20.17 -3.58
N ASP A 414 20.34 -19.74 -4.22
CA ASP A 414 21.57 -20.53 -4.41
C ASP A 414 22.83 -19.83 -3.83
N GLY A 415 22.63 -18.76 -3.05
CA GLY A 415 23.71 -17.93 -2.51
C GLY A 415 24.30 -16.91 -3.50
N GLN A 416 24.26 -17.16 -4.81
CA GLN A 416 24.89 -16.33 -5.85
C GLN A 416 23.96 -15.33 -6.53
N ASN A 417 22.67 -15.35 -6.19
CA ASN A 417 21.70 -14.41 -6.76
C ASN A 417 22.09 -12.93 -6.57
N ASN A 418 22.19 -12.21 -7.69
CA ASN A 418 22.49 -10.77 -7.76
C ASN A 418 21.18 -9.96 -7.63
N LEU A 419 20.69 -9.79 -6.41
CA LEU A 419 19.63 -8.83 -6.11
C LEU A 419 20.23 -7.52 -5.62
N SER A 420 19.57 -6.41 -5.95
CA SER A 420 19.94 -5.09 -5.45
C SER A 420 19.88 -5.04 -3.91
N SER A 421 20.72 -4.21 -3.31
CA SER A 421 20.65 -3.86 -1.89
C SER A 421 19.37 -3.08 -1.53
N ASP A 422 18.64 -2.55 -2.52
CA ASP A 422 17.48 -1.66 -2.30
C ASP A 422 16.16 -2.41 -2.10
N VAL A 423 16.19 -3.75 -2.13
CA VAL A 423 15.00 -4.57 -1.87
C VAL A 423 14.58 -4.39 -0.41
N LEU A 424 13.34 -4.01 -0.15
CA LEU A 424 12.80 -3.87 1.20
C LEU A 424 11.89 -5.02 1.59
N HIS A 425 11.22 -5.62 0.61
CA HIS A 425 10.27 -6.71 0.81
C HIS A 425 10.65 -7.87 -0.12
N LEU A 426 11.06 -8.98 0.48
CA LEU A 426 11.49 -10.15 -0.26
C LEU A 426 10.52 -11.30 0.01
N TYR A 427 10.01 -11.90 -1.07
CA TYR A 427 9.46 -13.25 -1.02
C TYR A 427 10.53 -14.22 -1.50
N ALA A 428 10.85 -15.25 -0.71
CA ALA A 428 11.86 -16.23 -1.06
C ALA A 428 11.36 -17.66 -0.87
N CYS A 429 11.40 -18.42 -1.95
CA CYS A 429 11.24 -19.86 -1.97
C CYS A 429 12.65 -20.46 -1.97
N CYS A 430 13.04 -21.13 -0.88
CA CYS A 430 14.38 -21.71 -0.74
C CYS A 430 14.35 -22.94 0.18
N LYS A 431 15.42 -23.73 0.19
CA LYS A 431 15.57 -24.82 1.15
C LYS A 431 15.77 -24.26 2.55
N THR A 432 15.35 -24.97 3.59
CA THR A 432 15.53 -24.52 4.98
C THR A 432 17.01 -24.23 5.33
N GLN A 433 17.93 -25.00 4.74
CA GLN A 433 19.39 -24.88 4.92
C GLN A 433 19.91 -23.48 4.53
N ASP A 434 19.27 -22.85 3.55
CA ASP A 434 19.68 -21.58 2.98
C ASP A 434 19.04 -20.37 3.67
N ILE A 435 18.07 -20.59 4.56
CA ILE A 435 17.37 -19.49 5.25
C ILE A 435 18.37 -18.64 6.05
N ALA A 436 19.32 -19.25 6.76
CA ALA A 436 20.30 -18.50 7.55
C ALA A 436 21.16 -17.59 6.67
N SER A 437 21.62 -18.08 5.52
CA SER A 437 22.43 -17.30 4.58
C SER A 437 21.61 -16.22 3.87
N LEU A 438 20.34 -16.50 3.55
CA LEU A 438 19.38 -15.53 3.04
C LEU A 438 19.21 -14.36 4.01
N LEU A 439 18.90 -14.64 5.28
CA LEU A 439 18.67 -13.62 6.30
C LEU A 439 19.92 -12.76 6.54
N GLN A 440 21.10 -13.36 6.52
CA GLN A 440 22.36 -12.64 6.68
C GLN A 440 22.66 -11.73 5.47
N LYS A 441 22.44 -12.23 4.25
CA LYS A 441 22.65 -11.47 3.00
C LYS A 441 21.70 -10.27 2.89
N PHE A 442 20.47 -10.43 3.37
CA PHE A 442 19.39 -9.44 3.25
C PHE A 442 19.07 -8.72 4.59
N SER A 443 20.10 -8.45 5.40
CA SER A 443 19.95 -7.86 6.75
C SER A 443 19.37 -6.43 6.77
N PHE A 444 19.44 -5.69 5.66
CA PHE A 444 18.85 -4.36 5.50
C PHE A 444 17.38 -4.38 5.05
N THR A 445 16.86 -5.55 4.65
CA THR A 445 15.49 -5.66 4.17
C THR A 445 14.50 -5.58 5.35
N ARG A 446 13.27 -5.15 5.10
CA ARG A 446 12.24 -4.91 6.12
C ARG A 446 11.31 -6.09 6.27
N THR A 447 11.05 -6.81 5.19
CA THR A 447 10.17 -7.99 5.18
C THR A 447 10.82 -9.12 4.43
N ILE A 448 10.88 -10.29 5.07
CA ILE A 448 11.21 -11.54 4.39
C ILE A 448 10.06 -12.50 4.65
N LEU A 449 9.36 -12.86 3.57
CA LEU A 449 8.39 -13.94 3.57
C LEU A 449 9.01 -15.12 2.86
N SER A 450 9.27 -16.18 3.61
CA SER A 450 9.82 -17.40 3.07
C SER A 450 8.86 -18.56 3.27
N THR A 451 8.75 -19.38 2.23
CA THR A 451 8.17 -20.71 2.26
C THR A 451 9.30 -21.67 1.93
N ALA A 452 9.54 -22.65 2.81
CA ALA A 452 10.55 -23.63 2.53
C ALA A 452 10.11 -24.55 1.38
N ILE A 453 11.04 -24.88 0.48
CA ILE A 453 10.84 -25.92 -0.54
C ILE A 453 11.51 -27.19 -0.03
N ASP A 454 11.09 -27.67 1.14
CA ASP A 454 11.62 -28.91 1.67
C ASP A 454 10.77 -30.04 1.06
N SER A 455 11.40 -30.90 0.25
CA SER A 455 10.70 -32.03 -0.37
C SER A 455 10.39 -33.10 0.69
N GLU A 456 9.18 -33.63 0.67
CA GLU A 456 8.68 -34.53 1.72
C GLU A 456 9.65 -35.67 2.11
N LYS A 457 9.83 -35.81 3.44
CA LYS A 457 10.40 -36.92 4.22
C LYS A 457 11.93 -37.08 4.22
N GLY A 458 12.54 -36.58 5.29
CA GLY A 458 13.84 -37.06 5.79
C GLY A 458 14.95 -36.01 5.94
N GLU A 459 14.64 -34.72 5.85
CA GLU A 459 15.67 -33.68 5.92
C GLU A 459 16.12 -33.34 7.34
N ASP A 460 17.41 -32.97 7.46
CA ASP A 460 18.06 -32.62 8.73
C ASP A 460 17.45 -31.35 9.31
N LEU A 461 17.04 -31.44 10.57
CA LEU A 461 16.51 -30.30 11.31
C LEU A 461 17.59 -29.22 11.47
N VAL A 462 17.24 -27.97 11.16
CA VAL A 462 18.17 -26.83 11.18
C VAL A 462 18.03 -26.03 12.46
N VAL A 463 19.17 -25.65 13.02
CA VAL A 463 19.24 -24.62 14.07
C VAL A 463 19.40 -23.26 13.40
N LEU A 464 18.40 -22.40 13.58
CA LEU A 464 18.41 -21.06 12.99
C LEU A 464 19.10 -20.06 13.92
N ASP A 465 20.22 -19.49 13.48
CA ASP A 465 20.90 -18.42 14.21
C ASP A 465 20.44 -17.03 13.74
N LEU A 466 19.71 -16.35 14.63
CA LEU A 466 19.25 -14.97 14.51
C LEU A 466 20.13 -14.01 15.35
N SER A 467 21.39 -14.37 15.60
CA SER A 467 22.34 -13.56 16.37
C SER A 467 22.90 -12.33 15.64
N PHE A 468 22.29 -11.93 14.52
CA PHE A 468 22.66 -10.72 13.76
C PHE A 468 21.72 -9.53 14.01
N SER A 469 22.21 -8.33 13.73
CA SER A 469 21.39 -7.10 13.71
C SER A 469 20.72 -6.94 12.34
N SER A 470 19.43 -6.62 12.33
CA SER A 470 18.68 -6.36 11.09
C SER A 470 17.54 -5.39 11.34
N SER A 471 17.07 -4.77 10.26
CA SER A 471 15.91 -3.87 10.25
C SER A 471 14.58 -4.60 9.94
N PHE A 472 14.55 -5.94 10.15
CA PHE A 472 13.36 -6.75 9.89
C PHE A 472 12.18 -6.28 10.76
N ARG A 473 11.06 -6.00 10.09
CA ARG A 473 9.74 -5.72 10.67
C ARG A 473 8.80 -6.90 10.55
N ALA A 474 8.94 -7.72 9.51
CA ALA A 474 8.15 -8.92 9.31
C ALA A 474 9.02 -10.07 8.81
N LEU A 475 9.01 -11.17 9.53
CA LEU A 475 9.73 -12.39 9.19
C LEU A 475 8.75 -13.56 9.20
N SER A 476 8.59 -14.22 8.05
CA SER A 476 7.83 -15.46 7.94
C SER A 476 8.74 -16.55 7.44
N LEU A 477 8.85 -17.62 8.21
CA LEU A 477 9.63 -18.83 7.91
C LEU A 477 8.68 -20.03 8.01
N ARG A 478 7.55 -19.92 7.32
CA ARG A 478 6.49 -20.93 7.39
C ARG A 478 6.98 -22.23 6.76
N ASP A 479 6.63 -23.35 7.40
CA ASP A 479 6.88 -24.70 6.91
C ASP A 479 8.37 -25.05 6.78
N ALA A 480 9.23 -24.32 7.49
CA ALA A 480 10.66 -24.57 7.50
C ALA A 480 11.02 -25.66 8.53
N ALA A 481 11.96 -26.54 8.19
CA ALA A 481 12.46 -27.61 9.07
C ALA A 481 13.36 -27.11 10.22
N ILE A 482 12.92 -26.07 10.93
CA ILE A 482 13.64 -25.42 12.03
C ILE A 482 13.26 -26.08 13.36
N CYS A 483 14.25 -26.60 14.10
CA CYS A 483 14.02 -27.23 15.41
C CYS A 483 14.39 -26.35 16.61
N GLU A 484 15.36 -25.44 16.43
CA GLU A 484 15.88 -24.56 17.48
C GLU A 484 16.17 -23.19 16.89
N ILE A 485 15.88 -22.13 17.65
CA ILE A 485 16.22 -20.75 17.30
C ILE A 485 17.22 -20.21 18.32
N ARG A 486 18.37 -19.74 17.84
CA ARG A 486 19.37 -19.05 18.63
C ARG A 486 19.25 -17.56 18.39
N MET A 487 19.13 -16.77 19.46
CA MET A 487 19.10 -15.32 19.36
C MET A 487 19.65 -14.70 20.64
N ARG A 488 20.17 -13.49 20.52
CA ARG A 488 20.63 -12.67 21.65
C ARG A 488 19.60 -11.59 21.95
N SER A 489 19.50 -11.20 23.22
CA SER A 489 18.74 -10.01 23.62
C SER A 489 19.23 -8.79 22.84
N ARG A 490 18.31 -7.92 22.42
CA ARG A 490 18.55 -6.71 21.59
C ARG A 490 18.74 -6.95 20.09
N ASN A 491 18.63 -8.16 19.59
CA ASN A 491 18.52 -8.39 18.15
C ASN A 491 17.07 -8.25 17.69
N LEU A 492 16.88 -7.95 16.40
CA LEU A 492 15.56 -7.86 15.77
C LEU A 492 14.62 -6.85 16.47
N LYS A 493 15.15 -5.73 16.98
CA LYS A 493 14.39 -4.71 17.74
C LYS A 493 13.19 -4.14 16.99
N HIS A 494 13.24 -4.16 15.66
CA HIS A 494 12.20 -3.63 14.78
C HIS A 494 11.10 -4.65 14.45
N LEU A 495 11.23 -5.91 14.87
CA LEU A 495 10.33 -6.98 14.47
C LEU A 495 8.93 -6.78 15.06
N ARG A 496 7.92 -6.79 14.19
CA ARG A 496 6.49 -6.63 14.50
C ARG A 496 5.69 -7.89 14.18
N TYR A 497 6.16 -8.69 13.23
CA TYR A 497 5.52 -9.94 12.82
C TYR A 497 6.55 -11.07 12.73
N LEU A 498 6.27 -12.18 13.42
CA LEU A 498 7.05 -13.40 13.35
C LEU A 498 6.12 -14.58 13.08
N ASP A 499 6.30 -15.26 11.95
CA ASP A 499 5.60 -16.49 11.60
C ASP A 499 6.58 -17.66 11.50
N LEU A 500 6.39 -18.62 12.40
CA LEU A 500 7.11 -19.89 12.47
C LEU A 500 6.11 -21.05 12.39
N SER A 501 4.92 -20.81 11.83
CA SER A 501 3.90 -21.84 11.70
C SER A 501 4.42 -23.03 10.92
N TRP A 502 3.97 -24.23 11.32
CA TRP A 502 4.40 -25.51 10.76
C TRP A 502 5.87 -25.88 11.00
N CYS A 503 6.63 -25.11 11.79
CA CYS A 503 7.99 -25.49 12.15
C CYS A 503 8.04 -26.54 13.27
N PRO A 504 8.92 -27.55 13.22
CA PRO A 504 9.11 -28.57 14.25
C PRO A 504 9.92 -28.07 15.47
N ILE A 505 9.61 -26.88 15.97
CA ILE A 505 10.32 -26.24 17.10
C ILE A 505 9.89 -26.86 18.42
N LEU A 506 10.86 -27.19 19.29
CA LEU A 506 10.59 -27.73 20.62
C LEU A 506 10.38 -26.64 21.68
N ILE A 507 11.24 -25.62 21.68
CA ILE A 507 11.28 -24.55 22.69
C ILE A 507 11.64 -23.23 21.99
N LEU A 508 10.93 -22.15 22.33
CA LEU A 508 11.30 -20.80 21.91
C LEU A 508 12.32 -20.18 22.89
N PRO A 509 13.35 -19.47 22.41
CA PRO A 509 14.37 -18.88 23.26
C PRO A 509 13.80 -17.77 24.15
N GLU A 510 14.25 -17.67 25.41
CA GLU A 510 13.83 -16.62 26.33
C GLU A 510 14.11 -15.20 25.82
N ALA A 511 15.14 -15.04 24.99
CA ALA A 511 15.46 -13.77 24.35
C ALA A 511 14.33 -13.24 23.43
N LEU A 512 13.39 -14.08 22.98
CA LEU A 512 12.21 -13.65 22.22
C LEU A 512 11.31 -12.70 23.03
N SER A 513 11.29 -12.85 24.36
CA SER A 513 10.57 -11.94 25.27
C SER A 513 11.11 -10.50 25.27
N THR A 514 12.30 -10.29 24.69
CA THR A 514 12.90 -8.94 24.54
C THR A 514 12.38 -8.21 23.30
N LEU A 515 11.57 -8.84 22.44
CA LEU A 515 10.99 -8.21 21.25
C LEU A 515 9.76 -7.35 21.61
N TYR A 516 9.98 -6.21 22.27
CA TYR A 516 8.90 -5.37 22.81
C TYR A 516 7.97 -4.75 21.75
N ASN A 517 8.44 -4.65 20.51
CA ASN A 517 7.69 -4.14 19.36
C ASN A 517 6.88 -5.23 18.62
N LEU A 518 7.02 -6.50 19.01
CA LEU A 518 6.32 -7.61 18.35
C LEU A 518 4.81 -7.48 18.56
N GLN A 519 4.06 -7.53 17.46
CA GLN A 519 2.61 -7.42 17.44
C GLN A 519 1.95 -8.77 17.16
N THR A 520 2.55 -9.58 16.30
CA THR A 520 2.04 -10.91 15.93
C THR A 520 3.11 -11.97 16.08
N LEU A 521 2.78 -13.02 16.82
CA LEU A 521 3.56 -14.25 16.92
C LEU A 521 2.67 -15.40 16.43
N ASN A 522 3.00 -15.95 15.27
CA ASN A 522 2.29 -17.09 14.70
C ASN A 522 3.11 -18.37 14.83
N LEU A 523 2.60 -19.31 15.63
CA LEU A 523 3.18 -20.62 15.92
C LEU A 523 2.19 -21.74 15.56
N SER A 524 1.18 -21.43 14.74
CA SER A 524 0.13 -22.39 14.41
C SER A 524 0.74 -23.67 13.81
N ASN A 525 0.22 -24.83 14.20
CA ASN A 525 0.66 -26.15 13.79
C ASN A 525 2.13 -26.49 14.14
N CYS A 526 2.73 -25.80 15.11
CA CYS A 526 3.98 -26.25 15.73
C CYS A 526 3.70 -27.42 16.70
N LYS A 527 3.49 -28.62 16.15
CA LYS A 527 3.05 -29.81 16.90
C LYS A 527 4.01 -30.29 17.99
N LEU A 528 5.29 -29.95 17.89
CA LEU A 528 6.33 -30.34 18.86
C LEU A 528 6.60 -29.26 19.93
N LEU A 529 5.97 -28.08 19.83
CA LEU A 529 6.25 -26.96 20.72
C LEU A 529 5.79 -27.27 22.14
N ARG A 530 6.73 -27.30 23.09
CA ARG A 530 6.47 -27.61 24.50
C ARG A 530 6.39 -26.40 25.40
N LEU A 531 7.23 -25.38 25.16
CA LEU A 531 7.39 -24.23 26.05
C LEU A 531 7.50 -22.91 25.27
N LEU A 532 6.78 -21.91 25.76
CA LEU A 532 6.88 -20.50 25.37
C LEU A 532 7.83 -19.73 26.32
N PRO A 533 8.37 -18.58 25.90
CA PRO A 533 9.22 -17.73 26.75
C PRO A 533 8.47 -17.25 28.01
N GLN A 534 9.08 -17.35 29.19
CA GLN A 534 8.41 -17.06 30.45
C GLN A 534 8.17 -15.56 30.69
N ASP A 535 9.00 -14.70 30.11
CA ASP A 535 8.94 -13.25 30.33
C ASP A 535 8.07 -12.50 29.28
N MET A 536 7.15 -13.19 28.59
CA MET A 536 6.23 -12.59 27.61
C MET A 536 5.34 -11.46 28.16
N ARG A 537 5.19 -11.36 29.49
CA ARG A 537 4.47 -10.26 30.17
C ARG A 537 4.99 -8.84 29.85
N TYR A 538 6.19 -8.73 29.29
CA TYR A 538 6.80 -7.45 28.92
C TYR A 538 6.51 -7.02 27.47
N MET A 539 5.92 -7.90 26.66
CA MET A 539 5.67 -7.66 25.23
C MET A 539 4.37 -6.88 25.00
N GLN A 540 4.29 -5.66 25.52
CA GLN A 540 3.06 -4.85 25.57
C GLN A 540 2.46 -4.50 24.19
N SER A 541 3.25 -4.62 23.11
CA SER A 541 2.78 -4.39 21.73
C SER A 541 2.06 -5.60 21.13
N LEU A 542 2.10 -6.77 21.76
CA LEU A 542 1.47 -7.99 21.24
C LEU A 542 -0.04 -7.82 21.11
N ARG A 543 -0.53 -8.20 19.93
CA ARG A 543 -1.95 -8.19 19.56
C ARG A 543 -2.45 -9.58 19.21
N HIS A 544 -1.62 -10.40 18.58
CA HIS A 544 -2.01 -11.72 18.12
C HIS A 544 -0.96 -12.77 18.49
N VAL A 545 -1.39 -13.80 19.21
CA VAL A 545 -0.60 -14.99 19.53
C VAL A 545 -1.39 -16.21 19.03
N ASN A 546 -0.92 -16.81 17.94
CA ASN A 546 -1.57 -17.95 17.31
C ASN A 546 -0.82 -19.23 17.68
N LEU A 547 -1.53 -20.14 18.35
CA LEU A 547 -1.10 -21.42 18.93
C LEU A 547 -2.01 -22.57 18.48
N ASP A 548 -2.82 -22.38 17.43
CA ASP A 548 -3.75 -23.40 16.94
C ASP A 548 -2.97 -24.65 16.50
N GLY A 549 -3.37 -25.84 16.93
CA GLY A 549 -2.66 -27.10 16.62
C GLY A 549 -1.29 -27.27 17.31
N CYS A 550 -1.03 -26.56 18.41
CA CYS A 550 0.14 -26.77 19.27
C CYS A 550 -0.11 -27.85 20.35
N ASP A 551 -0.33 -29.09 19.93
CA ASP A 551 -0.83 -30.16 20.80
C ASP A 551 0.13 -30.58 21.94
N ALA A 552 1.45 -30.35 21.78
CA ALA A 552 2.47 -30.71 22.77
C ALA A 552 2.75 -29.62 23.82
N LEU A 553 2.04 -28.48 23.78
CA LEU A 553 2.29 -27.35 24.67
C LEU A 553 1.94 -27.72 26.11
N VAL A 554 2.89 -27.52 27.04
CA VAL A 554 2.76 -28.02 28.42
C VAL A 554 2.17 -26.95 29.36
N SER A 555 2.50 -25.68 29.15
CA SER A 555 2.02 -24.58 29.99
C SER A 555 2.16 -23.23 29.32
N MET A 556 1.31 -22.29 29.74
CA MET A 556 1.37 -20.88 29.34
C MET A 556 2.39 -20.10 30.19
N PRO A 557 3.01 -19.04 29.66
CA PRO A 557 3.83 -18.14 30.44
C PRO A 557 2.97 -17.31 31.40
N SER A 558 3.50 -17.00 32.58
CA SER A 558 2.80 -16.21 33.58
C SER A 558 2.74 -14.71 33.23
N GLY A 559 1.63 -14.07 33.57
CA GLY A 559 1.42 -12.63 33.42
C GLY A 559 0.94 -12.18 32.04
N LEU A 560 0.36 -13.07 31.23
CA LEU A 560 -0.28 -12.71 29.94
C LEU A 560 -1.44 -11.75 30.14
N GLY A 561 -2.11 -11.80 31.30
CA GLY A 561 -3.17 -10.84 31.66
C GLY A 561 -2.73 -9.37 31.71
N ARG A 562 -1.42 -9.08 31.68
CA ARG A 562 -0.88 -7.70 31.58
C ARG A 562 -0.86 -7.16 30.14
N LEU A 563 -1.04 -8.01 29.14
CA LEU A 563 -0.99 -7.64 27.73
C LEU A 563 -2.32 -7.03 27.28
N SER A 564 -2.58 -5.77 27.67
CA SER A 564 -3.85 -5.09 27.42
C SER A 564 -4.19 -4.90 25.93
N ASN A 565 -3.18 -4.91 25.06
CA ASN A 565 -3.36 -4.81 23.61
C ASN A 565 -3.63 -6.16 22.92
N LEU A 566 -3.62 -7.27 23.67
CA LEU A 566 -3.83 -8.60 23.11
C LEU A 566 -5.28 -8.76 22.65
N GLN A 567 -5.46 -9.02 21.37
CA GLN A 567 -6.74 -9.15 20.68
C GLN A 567 -7.04 -10.61 20.31
N THR A 568 -6.01 -11.41 20.02
CA THR A 568 -6.16 -12.81 19.62
C THR A 568 -5.20 -13.67 20.41
N LEU A 569 -5.75 -14.71 21.03
CA LEU A 569 -5.03 -15.80 21.67
C LEU A 569 -5.80 -17.07 21.35
N THR A 570 -5.25 -17.93 20.49
CA THR A 570 -6.05 -19.06 19.97
C THR A 570 -6.12 -20.24 20.94
N MET A 571 -5.18 -20.37 21.87
CA MET A 571 -5.13 -21.44 22.88
C MET A 571 -4.64 -20.89 24.23
N TYR A 572 -5.26 -21.31 25.33
CA TYR A 572 -4.81 -21.03 26.69
C TYR A 572 -4.94 -22.26 27.58
N ILE A 573 -3.82 -22.68 28.17
CA ILE A 573 -3.76 -23.80 29.11
C ILE A 573 -3.76 -23.23 30.52
N VAL A 574 -4.81 -23.56 31.30
CA VAL A 574 -4.92 -23.11 32.68
C VAL A 574 -4.04 -23.99 33.58
N ASP A 575 -3.06 -23.37 34.23
CA ASP A 575 -2.22 -24.03 35.24
C ASP A 575 -1.97 -23.08 36.43
N PRO A 576 -2.86 -23.08 37.44
CA PRO A 576 -2.75 -22.18 38.59
C PRO A 576 -1.47 -22.39 39.39
N ASP A 577 -0.91 -23.60 39.39
CA ASP A 577 0.30 -23.94 40.14
C ASP A 577 1.55 -23.30 39.53
N LYS A 578 1.49 -22.97 38.23
CA LYS A 578 2.54 -22.22 37.51
C LYS A 578 2.25 -20.72 37.42
N GLY A 579 1.18 -20.25 38.07
CA GLY A 579 0.78 -18.85 38.05
C GLY A 579 0.19 -18.39 36.70
N CYS A 580 -0.36 -19.31 35.90
CA CYS A 580 -1.16 -19.01 34.71
C CYS A 580 -2.60 -19.49 34.94
N GLY A 581 -3.22 -18.92 35.97
CA GLY A 581 -4.61 -19.19 36.31
C GLY A 581 -5.57 -18.52 35.33
N ILE A 582 -6.81 -19.01 35.31
CA ILE A 582 -7.84 -18.55 34.38
C ILE A 582 -8.17 -17.05 34.56
N GLU A 583 -7.90 -16.50 35.75
CA GLU A 583 -8.08 -15.09 36.09
C GLU A 583 -7.23 -14.13 35.23
N GLU A 584 -6.13 -14.59 34.64
CA GLU A 584 -5.34 -13.75 33.73
C GLU A 584 -6.13 -13.29 32.50
N LEU A 585 -7.11 -14.10 32.08
CA LEU A 585 -7.96 -13.79 30.93
C LEU A 585 -9.01 -12.71 31.24
N LYS A 586 -9.22 -12.34 32.50
CA LYS A 586 -10.27 -11.42 32.94
C LYS A 586 -10.24 -10.09 32.20
N ASN A 587 -9.06 -9.48 32.12
CA ASN A 587 -8.89 -8.13 31.57
C ASN A 587 -8.55 -8.11 30.07
N LEU A 588 -8.45 -9.27 29.43
CA LEU A 588 -8.10 -9.39 28.01
C LEU A 588 -9.36 -9.31 27.14
N ASN A 589 -9.36 -8.37 26.18
CA ASN A 589 -10.46 -8.20 25.22
C ASN A 589 -10.25 -9.08 23.98
N LEU A 590 -10.24 -10.39 24.20
CA LEU A 590 -9.98 -11.38 23.16
C LEU A 590 -11.16 -11.47 22.17
N GLY A 591 -10.84 -11.67 20.90
CA GLY A 591 -11.78 -11.92 19.82
C GLY A 591 -11.34 -13.07 18.91
N GLY A 592 -12.20 -13.46 17.98
CA GLY A 592 -11.94 -14.56 17.05
C GLY A 592 -12.15 -15.95 17.69
N ARG A 593 -11.16 -16.84 17.59
CA ARG A 593 -11.20 -18.21 18.15
C ARG A 593 -10.36 -18.29 19.42
N LEU A 594 -10.87 -18.98 20.43
CA LEU A 594 -10.17 -19.29 21.68
C LEU A 594 -10.44 -20.74 22.10
N GLU A 595 -9.38 -21.50 22.30
CA GLU A 595 -9.37 -22.83 22.90
C GLU A 595 -8.89 -22.74 24.35
N LEU A 596 -9.68 -23.25 25.29
CA LEU A 596 -9.39 -23.21 26.72
C LEU A 596 -9.27 -24.62 27.27
N HIS A 597 -8.08 -24.94 27.81
CA HIS A 597 -7.88 -26.18 28.54
C HIS A 597 -8.16 -25.93 30.02
N LEU A 598 -9.29 -26.48 30.50
CA LEU A 598 -9.86 -26.21 31.82
C LEU A 598 -9.54 -27.31 32.85
N GLY A 599 -8.71 -28.30 32.50
CA GLY A 599 -8.46 -29.49 33.33
C GLY A 599 -8.00 -29.22 34.77
N LYS A 600 -7.32 -28.08 35.02
CA LYS A 600 -6.83 -27.67 36.35
C LYS A 600 -7.64 -26.53 37.00
N VAL A 601 -8.78 -26.16 36.44
CA VAL A 601 -9.66 -25.14 37.07
C VAL A 601 -10.25 -25.75 38.34
N ARG A 602 -10.07 -25.07 39.46
CA ARG A 602 -10.41 -25.62 40.79
C ARG A 602 -11.91 -25.56 41.03
N ASN A 603 -12.52 -24.38 40.91
CA ASN A 603 -13.90 -24.13 41.33
C ASN A 603 -14.67 -23.20 40.37
N GLU A 604 -16.00 -23.15 40.50
CA GLU A 604 -16.89 -22.22 39.77
C GLU A 604 -16.49 -20.74 39.92
N SER A 605 -16.02 -20.34 41.11
CA SER A 605 -15.63 -18.96 41.40
C SER A 605 -14.45 -18.48 40.55
N ASP A 606 -13.54 -19.38 40.17
CA ASP A 606 -12.41 -19.05 39.31
C ASP A 606 -12.89 -18.87 37.86
N ALA A 607 -13.82 -19.71 37.42
CA ALA A 607 -14.45 -19.62 36.10
C ALA A 607 -15.24 -18.30 35.92
N MET A 608 -15.98 -17.86 36.96
CA MET A 608 -16.72 -16.59 36.93
C MET A 608 -15.80 -15.38 36.76
N GLN A 609 -14.57 -15.43 37.29
CA GLN A 609 -13.63 -14.31 37.21
C GLN A 609 -13.21 -13.98 35.78
N VAL A 610 -13.26 -14.93 34.86
CA VAL A 610 -12.87 -14.70 33.46
C VAL A 610 -13.80 -13.74 32.74
N ASN A 611 -15.06 -13.68 33.17
CA ASN A 611 -16.10 -12.86 32.56
C ASN A 611 -16.14 -13.05 31.03
N MET A 612 -16.45 -14.27 30.56
CA MET A 612 -16.53 -14.52 29.11
C MET A 612 -17.64 -13.69 28.45
N TYR A 613 -18.69 -13.37 29.20
CA TYR A 613 -19.76 -12.49 28.75
C TYR A 613 -19.24 -11.11 28.26
N SER A 614 -18.19 -10.55 28.87
CA SER A 614 -17.65 -9.27 28.41
C SER A 614 -16.83 -9.36 27.12
N LYS A 615 -16.43 -10.56 26.67
CA LYS A 615 -15.61 -10.79 25.47
C LYS A 615 -16.47 -10.85 24.20
N LYS A 616 -17.10 -9.72 23.87
CA LYS A 616 -18.10 -9.60 22.79
C LYS A 616 -17.57 -9.92 21.38
N ASN A 617 -16.26 -9.82 21.19
CA ASN A 617 -15.60 -10.05 19.90
C ASN A 617 -15.25 -11.52 19.64
N LEU A 618 -15.50 -12.41 20.61
CA LEU A 618 -15.24 -13.83 20.47
C LEU A 618 -16.29 -14.48 19.57
N LYS A 619 -15.82 -15.25 18.59
CA LYS A 619 -16.65 -15.91 17.58
C LYS A 619 -16.67 -17.43 17.70
N LYS A 620 -15.55 -18.04 18.09
CA LYS A 620 -15.46 -19.48 18.33
C LYS A 620 -14.83 -19.74 19.68
N LEU A 621 -15.48 -20.56 20.50
CA LEU A 621 -14.97 -20.98 21.79
C LEU A 621 -14.91 -22.50 21.84
N LEU A 622 -13.74 -23.03 22.13
CA LEU A 622 -13.53 -24.46 22.33
C LEU A 622 -13.09 -24.70 23.78
N LEU A 623 -13.78 -25.58 24.48
CA LEU A 623 -13.49 -25.92 25.88
C LEU A 623 -13.04 -27.37 25.95
N ALA A 624 -11.85 -27.62 26.51
CA ALA A 624 -11.25 -28.95 26.61
C ALA A 624 -10.87 -29.29 28.05
N TRP A 625 -11.17 -30.51 28.50
CA TRP A 625 -10.84 -30.98 29.86
C TRP A 625 -9.63 -31.91 29.95
N SER A 626 -9.28 -32.61 28.86
CA SER A 626 -8.01 -33.32 28.73
C SER A 626 -7.25 -32.81 27.52
N ALA A 627 -5.92 -32.77 27.61
CA ALA A 627 -5.08 -32.53 26.44
C ALA A 627 -5.31 -33.66 25.43
N ASN A 628 -5.35 -33.33 24.14
CA ASN A 628 -5.42 -34.30 23.05
C ASN A 628 -4.20 -35.23 23.12
N GLY A 629 -4.35 -36.40 23.76
CA GLY A 629 -3.49 -37.57 23.57
C GLY A 629 -1.98 -37.32 23.52
N VAL A 630 -1.42 -36.51 24.43
CA VAL A 630 0.04 -36.45 24.58
C VAL A 630 0.49 -37.79 25.16
N PRO A 631 1.36 -38.59 24.49
CA PRO A 631 1.78 -39.91 24.99
C PRO A 631 2.62 -39.89 26.27
N PHE A 632 2.82 -38.72 26.88
CA PHE A 632 3.84 -38.45 27.90
C PHE A 632 3.31 -37.71 29.14
N VAL A 633 2.00 -37.50 29.28
CA VAL A 633 1.42 -37.01 30.53
C VAL A 633 0.63 -38.18 31.15
N GLU A 634 1.26 -38.85 32.12
CA GLU A 634 0.75 -40.07 32.78
C GLU A 634 -0.44 -39.82 33.73
N GLU A 635 -0.93 -38.59 33.88
CA GLU A 635 -2.09 -38.29 34.71
C GLU A 635 -3.31 -37.99 33.83
N VAL A 636 -4.13 -39.03 33.59
CA VAL A 636 -5.50 -38.87 33.13
C VAL A 636 -6.27 -38.18 34.26
N PHE A 637 -6.36 -36.85 34.21
CA PHE A 637 -7.24 -36.10 35.09
C PHE A 637 -8.67 -36.39 34.63
N GLU A 638 -9.36 -37.31 35.29
CA GLU A 638 -10.81 -37.46 35.15
C GLU A 638 -11.46 -36.34 35.96
N PRO A 639 -12.00 -35.28 35.31
CA PRO A 639 -12.61 -34.19 36.06
C PRO A 639 -13.84 -34.71 36.79
N ASN A 640 -14.01 -34.30 38.05
CA ASN A 640 -15.28 -34.53 38.75
C ASN A 640 -16.43 -33.93 37.90
N PRO A 641 -17.38 -34.76 37.41
CA PRO A 641 -18.42 -34.31 36.48
C PRO A 641 -19.26 -33.15 37.03
N ASP A 642 -19.51 -33.15 38.35
CA ASP A 642 -20.29 -32.10 39.01
C ASP A 642 -19.54 -30.77 39.04
N ASN A 643 -18.22 -30.81 39.25
CA ASN A 643 -17.38 -29.61 39.22
C ASN A 643 -17.24 -29.06 37.79
N ALA A 644 -17.03 -29.95 36.80
CA ALA A 644 -16.93 -29.55 35.40
C ALA A 644 -18.24 -28.91 34.90
N LYS A 645 -19.40 -29.43 35.33
CA LYS A 645 -20.71 -28.84 35.04
C LYS A 645 -20.87 -27.45 35.68
N ALA A 646 -20.50 -27.30 36.95
CA ALA A 646 -20.54 -26.01 37.64
C ALA A 646 -19.63 -24.97 36.94
N ILE A 647 -18.43 -25.37 36.52
CA ILE A 647 -17.50 -24.53 35.75
C ILE A 647 -18.11 -24.10 34.40
N LEU A 648 -18.72 -25.03 33.65
CA LEU A 648 -19.38 -24.71 32.37
C LEU A 648 -20.52 -23.69 32.55
N GLN A 649 -21.34 -23.85 33.58
CA GLN A 649 -22.41 -22.93 33.90
C GLN A 649 -21.88 -21.55 34.32
N ALA A 650 -20.76 -21.51 35.03
CA ALA A 650 -20.12 -20.28 35.50
C ALA A 650 -19.38 -19.48 34.42
N LEU A 651 -18.95 -20.12 33.32
CA LEU A 651 -18.22 -19.44 32.25
C LEU A 651 -19.10 -18.48 31.45
N GLU A 652 -20.37 -18.83 31.23
CA GLU A 652 -21.41 -18.02 30.56
C GLU A 652 -20.90 -17.15 29.38
N PRO A 653 -20.61 -17.76 28.21
CA PRO A 653 -20.08 -17.02 27.07
C PRO A 653 -21.09 -16.00 26.51
N HIS A 654 -20.58 -14.95 25.86
CA HIS A 654 -21.43 -13.92 25.26
C HIS A 654 -22.33 -14.49 24.14
N ARG A 655 -23.56 -13.99 24.02
CA ARG A 655 -24.58 -14.43 23.05
C ARG A 655 -24.19 -14.26 21.57
N GLY A 656 -23.14 -13.49 21.29
CA GLY A 656 -22.64 -13.21 19.93
C GLY A 656 -21.63 -14.24 19.40
N LEU A 657 -21.46 -15.36 20.10
CA LEU A 657 -20.61 -16.49 19.73
C LEU A 657 -21.25 -17.27 18.58
N ASP A 658 -20.48 -17.55 17.54
CA ASP A 658 -20.96 -18.27 16.35
C ASP A 658 -20.86 -19.80 16.59
N ASP A 659 -19.74 -20.28 17.17
CA ASP A 659 -19.48 -21.70 17.44
C ASP A 659 -19.03 -21.93 18.89
N LEU A 660 -19.62 -22.93 19.56
CA LEU A 660 -19.19 -23.45 20.86
C LEU A 660 -18.97 -24.96 20.76
N GLU A 661 -17.73 -25.39 21.01
CA GLU A 661 -17.35 -26.80 21.02
C GLU A 661 -16.82 -27.20 22.40
N ILE A 662 -17.21 -28.38 22.88
CA ILE A 662 -16.77 -28.94 24.16
C ILE A 662 -16.19 -30.31 23.87
N MET A 663 -14.91 -30.50 24.20
CA MET A 663 -14.17 -31.75 23.96
C MET A 663 -13.69 -32.37 25.27
N HIS A 664 -13.60 -33.70 25.27
CA HIS A 664 -13.09 -34.50 26.40
C HIS A 664 -13.79 -34.23 27.74
N TYR A 665 -15.07 -33.91 27.66
CA TYR A 665 -15.96 -33.86 28.82
C TYR A 665 -16.25 -35.30 29.23
N GLY A 666 -15.71 -35.74 30.38
CA GLY A 666 -15.68 -37.14 30.85
C GLY A 666 -17.03 -37.81 31.16
N VAL A 667 -18.07 -37.56 30.37
CA VAL A 667 -19.38 -38.20 30.48
C VAL A 667 -19.59 -39.08 29.25
N ALA A 668 -19.93 -40.36 29.47
CA ALA A 668 -20.24 -41.35 28.44
C ALA A 668 -21.41 -40.99 27.50
N ASP A 669 -22.08 -39.85 27.74
CA ASP A 669 -23.17 -39.27 26.96
C ASP A 669 -22.77 -37.99 26.19
N ALA A 670 -21.51 -37.88 25.76
CA ALA A 670 -20.99 -36.74 24.98
C ALA A 670 -21.73 -36.48 23.65
N ASN A 671 -22.61 -37.38 23.20
CA ASN A 671 -23.40 -37.21 21.98
C ASN A 671 -24.62 -36.28 22.14
N ASN A 672 -24.98 -35.81 23.35
CA ASN A 672 -26.23 -35.07 23.58
C ASN A 672 -26.09 -33.62 24.09
N LEU A 673 -24.88 -33.10 24.28
CA LEU A 673 -24.66 -31.68 24.60
C LEU A 673 -24.31 -30.89 23.33
N THR A 674 -25.20 -30.92 22.34
CA THR A 674 -25.12 -29.99 21.20
C THR A 674 -25.39 -28.56 21.66
N SER A 675 -24.67 -27.60 21.05
CA SER A 675 -24.64 -26.14 21.21
C SER A 675 -25.89 -25.39 21.71
N LYS A 676 -27.10 -25.97 21.59
CA LYS A 676 -28.38 -25.34 21.93
C LYS A 676 -28.73 -25.30 23.42
N SER A 677 -28.14 -26.13 24.28
CA SER A 677 -28.53 -26.20 25.70
C SER A 677 -27.79 -25.21 26.62
N LEU A 678 -26.58 -24.76 26.24
CA LEU A 678 -25.79 -23.77 26.97
C LEU A 678 -26.00 -22.33 26.47
N LEU A 679 -26.50 -22.14 25.24
CA LEU A 679 -26.86 -20.83 24.66
C LEU A 679 -28.31 -20.41 24.95
N GLY A 680 -28.89 -20.85 26.07
CA GLY A 680 -30.32 -20.69 26.37
C GLY A 680 -30.88 -19.26 26.15
N ALA A 681 -31.87 -19.17 25.25
CA ALA A 681 -32.88 -18.11 25.04
C ALA A 681 -32.39 -16.65 24.81
#